data_AF-A0A6P8J6S2-F1
#
_entry.id   AF-A0A6P8J6S2-F1
#
_cell.length_a   1.000
_cell.length_b   1.000
_cell.length_c   1.000
_cell.angle_alpha   90.00
_cell.angle_beta   90.00
_cell.angle_gamma   90.00
#
_symmetry.space_group_name_H-M   'P 1'
#
loop_
_entity.id
_entity.type
_entity.pdbx_description
1 polymer ?
#
loop_
_entity_poly.entity_id
_entity_poly.type
_entity_poly.pdbx_seq_one_letter_code
_entity_poly.pdbx_strand_id
1 'polypeptide(L)'
;MKDARIKCRHSVCCERDFPEGIELKEINRIAARWASFKKEKEIARQCRLLIDGGTRALKDVFDSIHSPSSLHSTLHSTTVHSTLNGLRTEKILSEQQWDRLYPSSPSTPVTSADFDITLLFVLLRNICGLTPPPTGWDKPPVATDLSREADLARVKYYRNELYGHITETAVSDSDFDKYWSEISDALVRLGGPHYKPEIERMKIDTMDPEQEKNFIGALEEWEEMEQTILQKMEEILAKRVKRNSADASQAKEYTEKLKSSIKQQTDFLLSEEEDKKIRTDDIFTSVTIQRGPKHFKEPKEKRFGRRQLDEYQASSTELTNCSEMFLCPENDDQQSTASCTTNPKSILLTGKAGIGKSLLCRKLVRDWSHDRLFEEGQENAKVPDFQFVFLLTFCQLLEEEEKRLDLRDILNRSSLLNDHSVIDEPLLQYIIENPEKLLIVLDGYDEYKHRERITGDLETRYPNDPYDKIPVPALIGKIMKGKMLNGAVVLLSSRPEEAEELKEIVFDVRCDIQRFSSLQVLEYIEKYFNANKSMKNKVLDHIKTNEILLSFGHIPVMCFLMCYCIIWRMTESKTTEKRLPVTRTELYRQVIILFIKKHSSSKYEEMEETKVQELLHKLAELAVNLMMEDKYFFDENDMEKFNLNDEEITNLKASGLIDCCPGVKISPSEKPPLEFAFTDVTIQEFLCAFLFVEKKQIPEKKKTSDVTFMFMAGMFSREKEEKRMEKLIENIKPGNEYDKRNKLLTLSCLYEYKDDGFSTRVMNNLKHIYCRDG
;
A
#
# COMPACT_ATOMS: atom_id res chain seq x y z
N MET A 1 69.64 48.95 -43.91
CA MET A 1 70.81 49.73 -44.38
C MET A 1 70.93 50.98 -43.51
N LYS A 2 72.16 51.42 -43.17
CA LYS A 2 72.62 52.81 -42.88
C LYS A 2 71.62 53.80 -42.24
N ASP A 3 71.93 54.64 -41.26
CA ASP A 3 73.10 54.98 -40.43
C ASP A 3 72.65 56.27 -39.72
N ALA A 4 72.81 56.42 -38.41
CA ALA A 4 72.72 57.72 -37.74
C ALA A 4 73.33 57.68 -36.33
N ARG A 5 74.67 57.72 -36.24
CA ARG A 5 75.37 58.05 -34.99
C ARG A 5 75.53 59.56 -34.88
N ILE A 6 75.21 60.14 -33.72
CA ILE A 6 75.77 61.42 -33.27
C ILE A 6 76.49 61.18 -31.94
N LYS A 7 77.66 61.81 -31.80
CA LYS A 7 78.68 61.56 -30.75
C LYS A 7 78.80 62.74 -29.78
N CYS A 8 79.27 62.40 -28.56
CA CYS A 8 80.16 63.16 -27.66
C CYS A 8 79.53 64.18 -26.67
N ARG A 9 80.08 64.42 -25.45
CA ARG A 9 81.40 64.02 -24.87
C ARG A 9 81.47 64.13 -23.32
N HIS A 10 82.33 63.31 -22.70
CA HIS A 10 82.86 63.36 -21.31
C HIS A 10 81.88 63.02 -20.15
N SER A 11 82.28 62.37 -19.04
CA SER A 11 83.63 61.96 -18.57
C SER A 11 83.71 60.56 -17.90
N VAL A 12 84.81 59.88 -18.21
CA VAL A 12 85.46 58.68 -17.62
C VAL A 12 85.21 58.38 -16.12
N CYS A 13 84.91 57.12 -15.77
CA CYS A 13 85.73 56.31 -14.82
C CYS A 13 85.41 54.80 -14.80
N CYS A 14 86.48 53.98 -14.87
CA CYS A 14 86.58 52.54 -14.55
C CYS A 14 85.84 51.50 -15.43
N GLU A 15 86.60 50.92 -16.36
CA GLU A 15 86.35 49.60 -16.95
C GLU A 15 86.68 48.47 -15.94
N ARG A 16 85.89 47.39 -15.96
CA ARG A 16 86.32 46.02 -15.67
C ARG A 16 85.55 45.08 -16.59
N ASP A 17 86.23 44.01 -17.01
CA ASP A 17 85.88 43.22 -18.19
C ASP A 17 84.58 42.41 -18.04
N PHE A 18 83.73 42.47 -19.06
CA PHE A 18 82.72 41.45 -19.35
C PHE A 18 83.21 40.63 -20.55
N PRO A 19 83.29 39.28 -20.46
CA PRO A 19 83.68 38.46 -21.59
C PRO A 19 82.58 38.43 -22.66
N GLU A 20 82.92 38.81 -23.90
CA GLU A 20 82.05 38.62 -25.07
C GLU A 20 81.95 37.13 -25.41
N GLY A 21 80.72 36.61 -25.59
CA GLY A 21 80.53 35.25 -26.13
C GLY A 21 79.42 34.40 -25.52
N ILE A 22 78.23 34.96 -25.25
CA ILE A 22 77.04 34.14 -24.96
C ILE A 22 76.40 33.76 -26.30
N GLU A 23 76.46 32.47 -26.69
CA GLU A 23 75.84 32.01 -27.94
C GLU A 23 74.32 32.26 -27.94
N LEU A 24 73.73 32.51 -29.12
CA LEU A 24 72.28 32.67 -29.28
C LEU A 24 71.47 31.45 -28.78
N LYS A 25 72.09 30.25 -28.80
CA LYS A 25 71.54 29.02 -28.20
C LYS A 25 71.51 29.06 -26.68
N GLU A 26 72.53 29.66 -26.05
CA GLU A 26 72.63 29.83 -24.60
C GLU A 26 71.58 30.86 -24.14
N ILE A 27 71.45 31.99 -24.85
CA ILE A 27 70.40 33.00 -24.58
C ILE A 27 69.01 32.38 -24.72
N ASN A 28 68.74 31.61 -25.78
CA ASN A 28 67.45 30.97 -25.98
C ASN A 28 67.16 29.87 -24.93
N ARG A 29 68.17 29.10 -24.49
CA ARG A 29 68.04 28.14 -23.38
C ARG A 29 67.75 28.85 -22.06
N ILE A 30 68.46 29.95 -21.79
CA ILE A 30 68.23 30.78 -20.62
C ILE A 30 66.81 31.34 -20.68
N ALA A 31 66.39 31.98 -21.77
CA ALA A 31 65.03 32.51 -21.94
C ALA A 31 63.94 31.43 -21.79
N ALA A 32 64.11 30.25 -22.38
CA ALA A 32 63.18 29.13 -22.21
C ALA A 32 63.11 28.64 -20.76
N ARG A 33 64.25 28.57 -20.06
CA ARG A 33 64.31 28.20 -18.63
C ARG A 33 63.71 29.27 -17.72
N TRP A 34 63.90 30.56 -18.02
CA TRP A 34 63.21 31.66 -17.32
C TRP A 34 61.71 31.66 -17.61
N ALA A 35 61.27 31.30 -18.82
CA ALA A 35 59.86 31.16 -19.15
C ALA A 35 59.21 29.97 -18.42
N SER A 36 59.88 28.80 -18.35
CA SER A 36 59.44 27.66 -17.53
C SER A 36 59.33 28.05 -16.06
N PHE A 37 60.37 28.67 -15.50
CA PHE A 37 60.41 29.09 -14.11
C PHE A 37 59.39 30.19 -13.76
N LYS A 38 59.12 31.13 -14.68
CA LYS A 38 58.02 32.11 -14.55
C LYS A 38 56.67 31.39 -14.52
N LYS A 39 56.46 30.42 -15.41
CA LYS A 39 55.23 29.66 -15.54
C LYS A 39 54.94 28.75 -14.35
N GLU A 40 55.95 28.03 -13.85
CA GLU A 40 55.88 27.23 -12.62
C GLU A 40 55.45 28.11 -11.43
N LYS A 41 56.03 29.32 -11.30
CA LYS A 41 55.65 30.29 -10.27
C LYS A 41 54.24 30.86 -10.44
N GLU A 42 53.81 31.10 -11.68
CA GLU A 42 52.45 31.57 -11.98
C GLU A 42 51.40 30.50 -11.64
N ILE A 43 51.62 29.25 -12.04
CA ILE A 43 50.76 28.11 -11.69
C ILE A 43 50.74 27.91 -10.17
N ALA A 44 51.89 27.88 -9.50
CA ALA A 44 51.95 27.70 -8.05
C ALA A 44 51.26 28.83 -7.29
N ARG A 45 51.30 30.08 -7.79
CA ARG A 45 50.52 31.21 -7.23
C ARG A 45 49.01 31.01 -7.38
N GLN A 46 48.54 30.47 -8.51
CA GLN A 46 47.12 30.12 -8.67
C GLN A 46 46.72 28.95 -7.76
N CYS A 47 47.60 27.96 -7.56
CA CYS A 47 47.41 26.89 -6.58
C CYS A 47 47.28 27.49 -5.17
N ARG A 48 48.20 28.38 -4.77
CA ARG A 48 48.11 29.11 -3.49
C ARG A 48 46.80 29.90 -3.35
N LEU A 49 46.35 30.60 -4.40
CA LEU A 49 45.08 31.33 -4.37
C LEU A 49 43.88 30.38 -4.13
N LEU A 50 43.84 29.24 -4.84
CA LEU A 50 42.78 28.25 -4.68
C LEU A 50 42.85 27.52 -3.35
N ILE A 51 44.04 27.16 -2.86
CA ILE A 51 44.22 26.40 -1.62
C ILE A 51 44.13 27.33 -0.40
N ASP A 52 44.98 28.35 -0.24
CA ASP A 52 44.92 29.25 0.93
C ASP A 52 43.65 30.11 0.89
N GLY A 53 43.40 30.78 -0.24
CA GLY A 53 42.25 31.67 -0.40
C GLY A 53 40.93 30.90 -0.38
N GLY A 54 40.87 29.76 -1.05
CA GLY A 54 39.72 28.86 -1.01
C GLY A 54 39.47 28.24 0.36
N THR A 55 40.49 27.74 1.07
CA THR A 55 40.32 27.19 2.43
C THR A 55 39.65 28.22 3.33
N ARG A 56 40.14 29.47 3.33
CA ARG A 56 39.60 30.53 4.18
C ARG A 56 38.19 30.93 3.78
N ALA A 57 37.93 31.17 2.49
CA ALA A 57 36.59 31.54 2.02
C ALA A 57 35.55 30.42 2.24
N LEU A 58 35.90 29.15 2.00
CA LEU A 58 35.03 28.01 2.27
C LEU A 58 34.81 27.81 3.77
N LYS A 59 35.84 28.07 4.60
CA LYS A 59 35.72 28.04 6.06
C LYS A 59 34.79 29.13 6.57
N ASP A 60 34.88 30.36 6.08
CA ASP A 60 33.95 31.43 6.46
C ASP A 60 32.50 31.09 6.08
N VAL A 61 32.29 30.48 4.91
CA VAL A 61 30.98 29.96 4.50
C VAL A 61 30.52 28.83 5.44
N PHE A 62 31.40 27.90 5.79
CA PHE A 62 31.10 26.80 6.72
C PHE A 62 30.76 27.32 8.12
N ASP A 63 31.59 28.18 8.71
CA ASP A 63 31.39 28.78 10.03
C ASP A 63 30.14 29.68 10.06
N SER A 64 29.70 30.23 8.91
CA SER A 64 28.43 30.97 8.79
C SER A 64 27.18 30.08 8.89
N ILE A 65 27.31 28.78 8.61
CA ILE A 65 26.23 27.78 8.68
C ILE A 65 26.33 27.02 10.01
N HIS A 66 27.53 26.57 10.37
CA HIS A 66 27.86 25.78 11.55
C HIS A 66 28.88 26.53 12.41
N SER A 67 28.39 27.46 13.25
CA SER A 67 29.26 28.26 14.11
C SER A 67 30.22 27.40 14.94
N PRO A 68 31.47 27.83 15.21
CA PRO A 68 32.43 27.05 16.00
C PRO A 68 31.90 26.60 17.39
N SER A 69 30.98 27.37 17.99
CA SER A 69 30.30 27.02 19.25
C SER A 69 29.23 25.92 19.11
N SER A 70 28.62 25.75 17.94
CA SER A 70 27.60 24.72 17.65
C SER A 70 28.16 23.53 16.86
N LEU A 71 29.40 23.61 16.38
CA LEU A 71 30.02 22.58 15.54
C LEU A 71 30.03 21.20 16.21
N HIS A 72 30.45 21.12 17.48
CA HIS A 72 30.49 19.86 18.21
C HIS A 72 29.12 19.19 18.35
N SER A 73 28.06 19.93 18.74
CA SER A 73 26.71 19.38 18.82
C SER A 73 26.13 19.01 17.45
N THR A 74 26.54 19.70 16.39
CA THR A 74 26.15 19.39 15.01
C THR A 74 26.77 18.08 14.54
N LEU A 75 28.09 17.90 14.73
CA LEU A 75 28.80 16.67 14.35
C LEU A 75 28.30 15.44 15.11
N HIS A 76 27.86 15.59 16.36
CA HIS A 76 27.27 14.52 17.16
C HIS A 76 25.75 14.32 16.95
N SER A 77 25.10 15.09 16.06
CA SER A 77 23.72 14.83 15.65
C SER A 77 23.62 13.50 14.91
N THR A 78 22.61 12.67 15.20
CA THR A 78 22.44 11.33 14.64
C THR A 78 22.52 11.30 13.11
N THR A 79 21.88 12.26 12.44
CA THR A 79 21.85 12.37 10.96
C THR A 79 23.18 12.80 10.37
N VAL A 80 23.89 13.72 11.04
CA VAL A 80 25.21 14.21 10.58
C VAL A 80 26.26 13.13 10.82
N HIS A 81 26.23 12.49 12.00
CA HIS A 81 27.14 11.41 12.35
C HIS A 81 26.96 10.18 11.45
N SER A 82 25.72 9.77 11.13
CA SER A 82 25.50 8.66 10.19
C SER A 82 26.01 8.97 8.78
N THR A 83 25.79 10.20 8.30
CA THR A 83 26.29 10.67 7.00
C THR A 83 27.82 10.64 6.96
N LEU A 84 28.49 11.24 7.94
CA LEU A 84 29.96 11.25 8.04
C LEU A 84 30.54 9.84 8.23
N ASN A 85 29.91 8.98 9.04
CA ASN A 85 30.36 7.60 9.23
C ASN A 85 30.20 6.74 7.96
N GLY A 86 29.18 7.02 7.15
CA GLY A 86 29.05 6.48 5.79
C GLY A 86 30.24 6.90 4.92
N LEU A 87 30.54 8.21 4.87
CA LEU A 87 31.72 8.72 4.15
C LEU A 87 33.04 8.14 4.66
N ARG A 88 33.16 7.82 5.96
CA ARG A 88 34.33 7.14 6.54
C ARG A 88 34.43 5.68 6.10
N THR A 89 33.31 4.94 6.14
CA THR A 89 33.26 3.52 5.76
C THR A 89 33.55 3.33 4.28
N GLU A 90 33.05 4.25 3.44
CA GLU A 90 33.40 4.34 2.02
C GLU A 90 34.82 4.88 1.77
N LYS A 91 35.63 5.16 2.81
CA LYS A 91 36.98 5.74 2.72
C LYS A 91 37.03 7.01 1.85
N ILE A 92 36.04 7.89 2.02
CA ILE A 92 35.97 9.23 1.42
C ILE A 92 36.58 10.24 2.39
N LEU A 93 36.26 10.12 3.69
CA LEU A 93 37.02 10.77 4.74
C LEU A 93 38.25 9.91 5.08
N SER A 94 39.44 10.51 5.07
CA SER A 94 40.65 9.83 5.55
C SER A 94 40.59 9.63 7.08
N GLU A 95 41.41 8.72 7.61
CA GLU A 95 41.51 8.50 9.07
C GLU A 95 41.94 9.80 9.78
N GLN A 96 42.86 10.56 9.19
CA GLN A 96 43.29 11.87 9.71
C GLN A 96 42.16 12.92 9.69
N GLN A 97 41.34 12.97 8.63
CA GLN A 97 40.18 13.87 8.57
C GLN A 97 39.10 13.45 9.57
N TRP A 98 38.90 12.14 9.75
CA TRP A 98 37.99 11.62 10.77
C TRP A 98 38.43 12.01 12.19
N ASP A 99 39.71 11.89 12.50
CA ASP A 99 40.26 12.25 13.82
C ASP A 99 40.19 13.77 14.09
N ARG A 100 40.18 14.61 13.05
CA ARG A 100 39.89 16.06 13.19
C ARG A 100 38.41 16.35 13.48
N LEU A 101 37.49 15.52 13.00
CA LEU A 101 36.05 15.63 13.28
C LEU A 101 35.66 14.99 14.63
N TYR A 102 36.32 13.89 15.00
CA TYR A 102 36.03 13.07 16.18
C TYR A 102 37.34 12.68 16.91
N PRO A 103 38.01 13.62 17.57
CA PRO A 103 39.28 13.37 18.26
C PRO A 103 39.12 12.31 19.36
N SER A 104 40.09 11.40 19.48
CA SER A 104 40.02 10.27 20.41
C SER A 104 40.00 10.67 21.90
N SER A 105 40.30 11.94 22.22
CA SER A 105 40.18 12.48 23.57
C SER A 105 38.99 13.45 23.66
N PRO A 106 37.98 13.17 24.49
CA PRO A 106 36.79 14.02 24.62
C PRO A 106 37.05 15.39 25.28
N SER A 107 38.29 15.68 25.70
CA SER A 107 38.70 17.00 26.21
C SER A 107 39.15 17.97 25.11
N THR A 108 39.32 17.52 23.86
CA THR A 108 39.80 18.36 22.76
C THR A 108 38.60 19.00 22.04
N PRO A 109 38.42 20.34 22.09
CA PRO A 109 37.34 20.99 21.38
C PRO A 109 37.57 20.92 19.87
N VAL A 110 36.58 20.38 19.13
CA VAL A 110 36.61 20.35 17.67
C VAL A 110 36.43 21.76 17.12
N THR A 111 37.31 22.16 16.20
CA THR A 111 37.33 23.48 15.58
C THR A 111 37.56 23.35 14.08
N SER A 112 36.93 24.23 13.29
CA SER A 112 37.17 24.35 11.85
C SER A 112 38.54 24.97 11.51
N ALA A 113 39.35 25.33 12.52
CA ALA A 113 40.67 25.93 12.33
C ALA A 113 41.63 25.07 11.51
N ASP A 114 41.60 23.75 11.70
CA ASP A 114 42.54 22.79 11.10
C ASP A 114 41.90 21.97 9.97
N PHE A 115 40.77 22.42 9.42
CA PHE A 115 40.11 21.76 8.29
C PHE A 115 40.76 22.24 6.98
N ASP A 116 41.30 21.30 6.21
CA ASP A 116 41.78 21.55 4.86
C ASP A 116 40.62 21.81 3.88
N ILE A 117 40.93 22.39 2.71
CA ILE A 117 39.95 22.71 1.67
C ILE A 117 39.13 21.50 1.22
N THR A 118 39.74 20.31 1.26
CA THR A 118 39.12 19.06 0.78
C THR A 118 38.05 18.60 1.77
N LEU A 119 38.36 18.63 3.07
CA LEU A 119 37.42 18.38 4.16
C LEU A 119 36.30 19.42 4.17
N LEU A 120 36.63 20.71 4.07
CA LEU A 120 35.64 21.79 4.02
C LEU A 120 34.64 21.60 2.87
N PHE A 121 35.11 21.27 1.66
CA PHE A 121 34.23 21.02 0.52
C PHE A 121 33.32 19.79 0.72
N VAL A 122 33.85 18.71 1.31
CA VAL A 122 33.07 17.52 1.67
C VAL A 122 31.98 17.86 2.70
N LEU A 123 32.30 18.66 3.73
CA LEU A 123 31.32 19.07 4.74
C LEU A 123 30.25 20.03 4.17
N LEU A 124 30.65 21.01 3.36
CA LEU A 124 29.74 21.96 2.70
C LEU A 124 28.73 21.23 1.80
N ARG A 125 29.18 20.25 1.01
CA ARG A 125 28.31 19.47 0.12
C ARG A 125 27.35 18.53 0.88
N ASN A 126 27.78 17.92 1.98
CA ASN A 126 27.04 16.79 2.58
C ASN A 126 26.30 17.12 3.89
N ILE A 127 26.73 18.12 4.67
CA ILE A 127 26.16 18.41 6.00
C ILE A 127 25.70 19.86 6.19
N CYS A 128 25.85 20.72 5.18
CA CYS A 128 25.45 22.14 5.25
C CYS A 128 24.13 22.47 4.50
N GLY A 129 23.45 21.46 3.94
CA GLY A 129 22.13 21.62 3.32
C GLY A 129 22.12 22.41 2.00
N LEU A 130 23.27 22.62 1.37
CA LEU A 130 23.41 23.39 0.13
C LEU A 130 22.81 22.62 -1.07
N THR A 131 21.96 23.27 -1.84
CA THR A 131 21.41 22.71 -3.08
C THR A 131 22.43 22.84 -4.22
N PRO A 132 22.63 21.81 -5.08
CA PRO A 132 23.50 21.92 -6.24
C PRO A 132 23.04 23.04 -7.20
N PRO A 133 23.95 23.77 -7.85
CA PRO A 133 23.61 24.67 -8.95
C PRO A 133 22.89 23.93 -10.09
N PRO A 134 22.17 24.62 -10.99
CA PRO A 134 21.45 23.98 -12.11
C PRO A 134 22.35 23.15 -13.06
N THR A 135 23.65 23.45 -13.11
CA THR A 135 24.66 22.71 -13.87
C THR A 135 25.25 21.49 -13.13
N GLY A 136 24.92 21.33 -11.85
CA GLY A 136 25.58 20.41 -10.92
C GLY A 136 26.86 21.01 -10.31
N TRP A 137 27.47 20.27 -9.38
CA TRP A 137 28.74 20.64 -8.72
C TRP A 137 29.97 20.46 -9.61
N ASP A 138 29.84 19.71 -10.71
CA ASP A 138 30.96 19.13 -11.45
C ASP A 138 31.12 19.75 -12.86
N LYS A 139 30.33 20.78 -13.18
CA LYS A 139 30.35 21.51 -14.46
C LYS A 139 30.41 23.01 -14.22
N PRO A 140 31.06 23.80 -15.10
CA PRO A 140 31.16 25.25 -14.94
C PRO A 140 29.76 25.89 -14.85
N PRO A 141 29.47 26.62 -13.76
CA PRO A 141 28.21 27.36 -13.64
C PRO A 141 28.11 28.47 -14.67
N VAL A 142 26.88 28.79 -15.10
CA VAL A 142 26.64 29.89 -16.05
C VAL A 142 27.14 31.21 -15.44
N ALA A 143 27.84 32.04 -16.22
CA ALA A 143 28.48 33.27 -15.72
C ALA A 143 27.53 34.26 -15.01
N THR A 144 26.22 34.19 -15.28
CA THR A 144 25.19 35.01 -14.62
C THR A 144 24.75 34.49 -13.24
N ASP A 145 25.06 33.25 -12.89
CA ASP A 145 24.65 32.62 -11.62
C ASP A 145 25.63 32.97 -10.50
N LEU A 146 25.46 34.13 -9.88
CA LEU A 146 26.32 34.60 -8.78
C LEU A 146 25.86 34.09 -7.40
N SER A 147 25.23 32.91 -7.34
CA SER A 147 24.87 32.25 -6.08
C SER A 147 26.11 31.71 -5.34
N ARG A 148 25.98 31.54 -4.02
CA ARG A 148 27.03 30.97 -3.16
C ARG A 148 27.40 29.56 -3.61
N GLU A 149 26.42 28.77 -3.99
CA GLU A 149 26.53 27.40 -4.44
C GLU A 149 27.23 27.34 -5.82
N ALA A 150 26.93 28.28 -6.72
CA ALA A 150 27.65 28.43 -7.98
C ALA A 150 29.10 28.89 -7.76
N ASP A 151 29.40 29.80 -6.85
CA ASP A 151 30.79 30.20 -6.58
C ASP A 151 31.62 29.08 -5.93
N LEU A 152 31.02 28.25 -5.05
CA LEU A 152 31.65 27.02 -4.57
C LEU A 152 31.95 26.05 -5.73
N ALA A 153 31.03 25.89 -6.68
CA ALA A 153 31.26 25.10 -7.89
C ALA A 153 32.30 25.72 -8.85
N ARG A 154 32.44 27.06 -8.92
CA ARG A 154 33.49 27.75 -9.69
C ARG A 154 34.89 27.51 -9.12
N VAL A 155 35.05 27.60 -7.79
CA VAL A 155 36.33 27.30 -7.12
C VAL A 155 36.77 25.87 -7.45
N LYS A 156 35.84 24.91 -7.40
CA LYS A 156 36.09 23.53 -7.82
C LYS A 156 36.37 23.40 -9.34
N TYR A 157 35.64 24.11 -10.20
CA TYR A 157 35.87 24.04 -11.65
C TYR A 157 37.27 24.55 -12.04
N TYR A 158 37.66 25.73 -11.55
CA TYR A 158 38.98 26.29 -11.86
C TYR A 158 40.14 25.51 -11.23
N ARG A 159 39.90 24.78 -10.13
CA ARG A 159 40.84 23.77 -9.60
C ARG A 159 41.14 22.69 -10.64
N ASN A 160 40.11 22.12 -11.27
CA ASN A 160 40.28 21.03 -12.25
C ASN A 160 40.97 21.51 -13.52
N GLU A 161 40.61 22.68 -14.01
CA GLU A 161 41.32 23.33 -15.11
C GLU A 161 42.81 23.50 -14.75
N LEU A 162 43.13 24.07 -13.57
CA LEU A 162 44.51 24.28 -13.14
C LEU A 162 45.32 22.98 -12.98
N TYR A 163 44.70 21.91 -12.48
CA TYR A 163 45.30 20.58 -12.42
C TYR A 163 45.58 20.01 -13.82
N GLY A 164 44.64 20.18 -14.75
CA GLY A 164 44.87 19.92 -16.18
C GLY A 164 46.06 20.70 -16.74
N HIS A 165 46.21 21.97 -16.38
CA HIS A 165 47.33 22.81 -16.82
C HIS A 165 48.70 22.47 -16.20
N ILE A 166 48.73 21.74 -15.07
CA ILE A 166 49.95 21.17 -14.46
C ILE A 166 50.39 19.90 -15.20
N THR A 167 49.44 19.09 -15.63
CA THR A 167 49.69 17.79 -16.27
C THR A 167 49.84 17.88 -17.80
N GLU A 168 49.11 18.78 -18.45
CA GLU A 168 49.13 19.05 -19.89
C GLU A 168 49.70 20.45 -20.18
N THR A 169 50.98 20.51 -20.57
CA THR A 169 51.70 21.77 -20.71
C THR A 169 51.18 22.66 -21.84
N ALA A 170 50.32 23.66 -21.54
CA ALA A 170 50.67 25.08 -21.69
C ALA A 170 49.53 26.11 -21.44
N VAL A 171 49.56 26.79 -20.28
CA VAL A 171 48.86 28.07 -20.04
C VAL A 171 49.50 29.23 -20.85
N SER A 172 48.73 30.19 -21.36
CA SER A 172 49.26 31.46 -21.90
C SER A 172 49.22 32.59 -20.85
N ASP A 173 50.07 33.63 -20.99
CA ASP A 173 50.05 34.80 -20.09
C ASP A 173 48.63 35.43 -19.97
N SER A 174 47.81 35.37 -21.03
CA SER A 174 46.41 35.83 -21.01
C SER A 174 45.45 34.92 -20.21
N ASP A 175 45.73 33.62 -20.11
CA ASP A 175 44.92 32.70 -19.33
C ASP A 175 45.23 32.80 -17.83
N PHE A 176 46.48 33.13 -17.47
CA PHE A 176 46.86 33.37 -16.07
C PHE A 176 46.04 34.50 -15.44
N ASP A 177 46.00 35.68 -16.08
CA ASP A 177 45.25 36.82 -15.55
C ASP A 177 43.72 36.57 -15.57
N LYS A 178 43.23 35.83 -16.57
CA LYS A 178 41.83 35.41 -16.66
C LYS A 178 41.42 34.51 -15.48
N TYR A 179 42.12 33.39 -15.26
CA TYR A 179 41.81 32.50 -14.13
C TYR A 179 42.01 33.20 -12.79
N TRP A 180 43.05 34.04 -12.65
CA TRP A 180 43.25 34.83 -11.44
C TRP A 180 42.05 35.73 -11.13
N SER A 181 41.51 36.44 -12.13
CA SER A 181 40.34 37.31 -11.96
C SER A 181 39.10 36.52 -11.56
N GLU A 182 38.78 35.45 -12.29
CA GLU A 182 37.57 34.64 -12.05
C GLU A 182 37.58 33.95 -10.67
N ILE A 183 38.74 33.41 -10.27
CA ILE A 183 38.92 32.80 -8.93
C ILE A 183 38.83 33.89 -7.86
N SER A 184 39.53 35.02 -8.02
CA SER A 184 39.51 36.14 -7.08
C SER A 184 38.08 36.66 -6.85
N ASP A 185 37.32 36.87 -7.92
CA ASP A 185 35.96 37.38 -7.85
C ASP A 185 35.00 36.38 -7.18
N ALA A 186 35.17 35.07 -7.38
CA ALA A 186 34.42 34.05 -6.65
C ALA A 186 34.77 34.02 -5.16
N LEU A 187 36.06 34.06 -4.79
CA LEU A 187 36.50 34.08 -3.39
C LEU A 187 36.02 35.35 -2.65
N VAL A 188 36.05 36.51 -3.31
CA VAL A 188 35.53 37.77 -2.77
C VAL A 188 34.01 37.76 -2.60
N ARG A 189 33.25 37.01 -3.42
CA ARG A 189 31.81 36.80 -3.21
C ARG A 189 31.50 35.82 -2.08
N LEU A 190 32.31 34.77 -1.91
CA LEU A 190 32.15 33.77 -0.85
C LEU A 190 32.51 34.31 0.54
N GLY A 191 33.73 34.85 0.70
CA GLY A 191 34.23 35.36 1.98
C GLY A 191 33.98 36.86 2.21
N GLY A 192 33.63 37.62 1.16
CA GLY A 192 33.31 39.04 1.25
C GLY A 192 34.47 39.98 0.86
N PRO A 193 34.22 41.31 0.85
CA PRO A 193 35.13 42.31 0.26
C PRO A 193 36.48 42.44 0.96
N HIS A 194 36.61 41.93 2.19
CA HIS A 194 37.83 42.01 2.99
C HIS A 194 38.95 41.07 2.49
N TYR A 195 38.63 40.07 1.66
CA TYR A 195 39.63 39.21 1.01
C TYR A 195 40.41 39.92 -0.09
N LYS A 196 39.84 40.95 -0.74
CA LYS A 196 40.42 41.60 -1.91
C LYS A 196 41.85 42.14 -1.68
N PRO A 197 42.16 42.86 -0.58
CA PRO A 197 43.53 43.32 -0.32
C PRO A 197 44.52 42.20 0.00
N GLU A 198 44.05 41.02 0.44
CA GLU A 198 44.91 39.87 0.72
C GLU A 198 45.21 39.07 -0.56
N ILE A 199 44.19 38.86 -1.41
CA ILE A 199 44.36 38.24 -2.72
C ILE A 199 45.37 39.03 -3.59
N GLU A 200 45.25 40.36 -3.63
CA GLU A 200 46.23 41.18 -4.37
C GLU A 200 47.67 41.07 -3.82
N ARG A 201 47.86 40.79 -2.52
CA ARG A 201 49.18 40.48 -1.96
C ARG A 201 49.67 39.11 -2.42
N MET A 202 48.82 38.08 -2.39
CA MET A 202 49.18 36.74 -2.88
C MET A 202 49.64 36.74 -4.35
N LYS A 203 49.15 37.68 -5.19
CA LYS A 203 49.61 37.84 -6.58
C LYS A 203 51.07 38.31 -6.70
N ILE A 204 51.54 39.11 -5.74
CA ILE A 204 52.82 39.83 -5.80
C ILE A 204 53.89 39.15 -4.93
N ASP A 205 53.50 38.55 -3.81
CA ASP A 205 54.37 37.88 -2.84
C ASP A 205 55.34 36.87 -3.51
N THR A 206 56.57 36.83 -3.00
CA THR A 206 57.58 35.83 -3.39
C THR A 206 57.36 34.53 -2.62
N MET A 207 57.18 33.42 -3.33
CA MET A 207 57.07 32.09 -2.76
C MET A 207 58.43 31.37 -2.80
N ASP A 208 58.70 30.52 -1.82
CA ASP A 208 59.87 29.64 -1.86
C ASP A 208 59.57 28.31 -2.60
N PRO A 209 60.61 27.58 -3.08
CA PRO A 209 60.39 26.36 -3.87
C PRO A 209 59.76 25.19 -3.10
N GLU A 210 59.76 25.22 -1.77
CA GLU A 210 59.18 24.16 -0.94
C GLU A 210 57.66 24.41 -0.79
N GLN A 211 57.26 25.66 -0.56
CA GLN A 211 55.87 26.11 -0.65
C GLN A 211 55.27 25.87 -2.05
N GLU A 212 56.01 26.19 -3.11
CA GLU A 212 55.58 25.91 -4.51
C GLU A 212 55.22 24.43 -4.70
N LYS A 213 56.07 23.52 -4.21
CA LYS A 213 55.81 22.09 -4.29
C LYS A 213 54.64 21.65 -3.41
N ASN A 214 54.51 22.20 -2.20
CA ASN A 214 53.43 21.84 -1.26
C ASN A 214 52.04 22.20 -1.79
N PHE A 215 51.88 23.37 -2.45
CA PHE A 215 50.60 23.75 -3.05
C PHE A 215 50.21 22.90 -4.27
N ILE A 216 51.20 22.42 -5.03
CA ILE A 216 50.95 21.49 -6.15
C ILE A 216 50.57 20.09 -5.61
N GLY A 217 51.28 19.58 -4.60
CA GLY A 217 50.94 18.31 -3.95
C GLY A 217 49.56 18.32 -3.28
N ALA A 218 49.18 19.41 -2.62
CA ALA A 218 47.84 19.57 -2.05
C ALA A 218 46.72 19.61 -3.12
N LEU A 219 47.05 19.98 -4.36
CA LEU A 219 46.13 19.94 -5.50
C LEU A 219 46.01 18.51 -6.07
N GLU A 220 47.13 17.79 -6.16
CA GLU A 220 47.18 16.36 -6.53
C GLU A 220 46.35 15.50 -5.55
N GLU A 221 46.56 15.66 -4.23
CA GLU A 221 45.79 14.96 -3.19
C GLU A 221 44.28 15.21 -3.28
N TRP A 222 43.87 16.44 -3.63
CA TRP A 222 42.45 16.79 -3.74
C TRP A 222 41.77 16.13 -4.95
N GLU A 223 42.47 15.98 -6.07
CA GLU A 223 41.96 15.30 -7.26
C GLU A 223 41.91 13.77 -7.07
N GLU A 224 42.94 13.16 -6.46
CA GLU A 224 42.95 11.72 -6.13
C GLU A 224 41.76 11.33 -5.23
N MET A 225 41.45 12.16 -4.23
CA MET A 225 40.29 11.97 -3.36
C MET A 225 38.97 12.05 -4.14
N GLU A 226 38.86 12.94 -5.13
CA GLU A 226 37.63 13.11 -5.91
C GLU A 226 37.40 11.98 -6.91
N GLN A 227 38.42 11.55 -7.64
CA GLN A 227 38.35 10.38 -8.52
C GLN A 227 37.96 9.12 -7.74
N THR A 228 38.49 8.98 -6.52
CA THR A 228 38.12 7.92 -5.58
C THR A 228 36.63 7.94 -5.19
N ILE A 229 36.01 9.12 -5.07
CA ILE A 229 34.55 9.25 -4.81
C ILE A 229 33.74 8.81 -6.04
N LEU A 230 34.10 9.31 -7.23
CA LEU A 230 33.40 9.01 -8.47
C LEU A 230 33.41 7.50 -8.79
N GLN A 231 34.58 6.87 -8.71
CA GLN A 231 34.73 5.43 -8.94
C GLN A 231 33.86 4.59 -7.99
N LYS A 232 33.78 4.95 -6.70
CA LYS A 232 32.95 4.24 -5.72
C LYS A 232 31.45 4.44 -5.98
N MET A 233 31.03 5.63 -6.38
CA MET A 233 29.64 5.86 -6.79
C MET A 233 29.25 5.01 -7.99
N GLU A 234 30.09 4.93 -9.02
CA GLU A 234 29.86 4.05 -10.17
C GLU A 234 29.83 2.56 -9.78
N GLU A 235 30.73 2.12 -8.89
CA GLU A 235 30.70 0.76 -8.34
C GLU A 235 29.41 0.45 -7.58
N ILE A 236 28.92 1.37 -6.74
CA ILE A 236 27.67 1.21 -5.99
C ILE A 236 26.48 1.11 -6.94
N LEU A 237 26.41 1.99 -7.95
CA LEU A 237 25.37 1.96 -8.98
C LEU A 237 25.42 0.65 -9.78
N ALA A 238 26.61 0.21 -10.21
CA ALA A 238 26.78 -1.06 -10.92
C ALA A 238 26.41 -2.29 -10.04
N LYS A 239 26.76 -2.27 -8.75
CA LYS A 239 26.36 -3.31 -7.77
C LYS A 239 24.85 -3.30 -7.50
N ARG A 240 24.17 -2.15 -7.62
CA ARG A 240 22.71 -2.05 -7.50
C ARG A 240 22.01 -2.56 -8.76
N VAL A 241 22.41 -2.10 -9.94
CA VAL A 241 21.85 -2.57 -11.23
C VAL A 241 21.96 -4.09 -11.38
N LYS A 242 23.10 -4.69 -11.00
CA LYS A 242 23.29 -6.15 -11.04
C LYS A 242 22.39 -6.91 -10.05
N ARG A 243 22.20 -6.39 -8.83
CA ARG A 243 21.28 -6.98 -7.84
C ARG A 243 19.84 -6.90 -8.32
N ASN A 244 19.35 -5.70 -8.64
CA ASN A 244 18.00 -5.48 -9.16
C ASN A 244 17.67 -6.38 -10.36
N SER A 245 18.65 -6.71 -11.23
CA SER A 245 18.44 -7.65 -12.35
C SER A 245 18.32 -9.12 -11.92
N ALA A 246 19.04 -9.56 -10.89
CA ALA A 246 18.94 -10.91 -10.34
C ALA A 246 17.64 -11.06 -9.53
N ASP A 247 17.37 -10.09 -8.66
CA ASP A 247 16.19 -10.05 -7.80
C ASP A 247 14.90 -9.98 -8.66
N ALA A 248 14.90 -9.22 -9.76
CA ALA A 248 13.79 -9.21 -10.72
C ALA A 248 13.59 -10.55 -11.45
N SER A 249 14.64 -11.38 -11.61
CA SER A 249 14.51 -12.72 -12.19
C SER A 249 13.89 -13.70 -11.19
N GLN A 250 14.35 -13.68 -9.93
CA GLN A 250 13.77 -14.46 -8.83
C GLN A 250 12.32 -14.07 -8.59
N ALA A 251 12.02 -12.77 -8.61
CA ALA A 251 10.68 -12.22 -8.49
C ALA A 251 9.73 -12.73 -9.58
N LYS A 252 10.19 -12.83 -10.84
CA LYS A 252 9.38 -13.42 -11.94
C LYS A 252 9.12 -14.91 -11.75
N GLU A 253 10.13 -15.66 -11.33
CA GLU A 253 9.97 -17.09 -11.01
C GLU A 253 8.95 -17.30 -9.87
N TYR A 254 9.00 -16.44 -8.84
CA TYR A 254 8.01 -16.45 -7.76
C TYR A 254 6.61 -16.07 -8.26
N THR A 255 6.46 -15.04 -9.11
CA THR A 255 5.16 -14.67 -9.69
C THR A 255 4.47 -15.87 -10.34
N GLU A 256 5.19 -16.68 -11.12
CA GLU A 256 4.61 -17.88 -11.74
C GLU A 256 4.23 -18.97 -10.71
N LYS A 257 5.01 -19.15 -9.64
CA LYS A 257 4.65 -20.05 -8.52
C LYS A 257 3.41 -19.56 -7.77
N LEU A 258 3.32 -18.27 -7.50
CA LEU A 258 2.17 -17.61 -6.87
C LEU A 258 0.92 -17.75 -7.74
N LYS A 259 1.00 -17.43 -9.04
CA LYS A 259 -0.09 -17.63 -10.00
C LYS A 259 -0.55 -19.09 -10.04
N SER A 260 0.37 -20.05 -10.06
CA SER A 260 0.07 -21.48 -10.04
C SER A 260 -0.69 -21.90 -8.77
N SER A 261 -0.24 -21.45 -7.59
CA SER A 261 -0.92 -21.71 -6.31
C SER A 261 -2.33 -21.13 -6.29
N ILE A 262 -2.52 -19.88 -6.74
CA ILE A 262 -3.84 -19.24 -6.83
C ILE A 262 -4.76 -20.01 -7.79
N LYS A 263 -4.28 -20.44 -8.96
CA LYS A 263 -5.08 -21.26 -9.89
C LYS A 263 -5.58 -22.54 -9.24
N GLN A 264 -4.66 -23.30 -8.64
CA GLN A 264 -4.95 -24.56 -7.95
C GLN A 264 -6.01 -24.39 -6.85
N GLN A 265 -5.92 -23.31 -6.06
CA GLN A 265 -6.83 -23.07 -4.96
C GLN A 265 -8.16 -22.41 -5.37
N THR A 266 -8.25 -21.74 -6.53
CA THR A 266 -9.45 -21.00 -6.96
C THR A 266 -10.21 -21.64 -8.12
N ASP A 267 -9.71 -22.72 -8.73
CA ASP A 267 -10.37 -23.40 -9.85
C ASP A 267 -11.77 -23.93 -9.52
N PHE A 268 -11.99 -24.33 -8.27
CA PHE A 268 -13.25 -24.88 -7.78
C PHE A 268 -13.75 -24.10 -6.56
N LEU A 269 -15.08 -24.11 -6.37
CA LEU A 269 -15.68 -23.74 -5.10
C LEU A 269 -15.40 -24.85 -4.07
N LEU A 270 -15.25 -24.48 -2.80
CA LEU A 270 -14.81 -25.39 -1.74
C LEU A 270 -15.89 -26.44 -1.43
N SER A 271 -15.70 -27.66 -1.93
CA SER A 271 -16.48 -28.85 -1.56
C SER A 271 -15.57 -30.08 -1.59
N GLU A 272 -15.55 -30.85 -0.50
CA GLU A 272 -14.72 -32.05 -0.40
C GLU A 272 -15.23 -33.22 -1.26
N GLU A 273 -16.49 -33.20 -1.72
CA GLU A 273 -17.05 -34.23 -2.63
C GLU A 273 -16.36 -34.20 -4.01
N GLU A 274 -15.50 -35.19 -4.28
CA GLU A 274 -14.80 -35.32 -5.57
C GLU A 274 -15.75 -35.44 -6.78
N ASP A 275 -16.94 -36.01 -6.57
CA ASP A 275 -17.89 -36.36 -7.63
C ASP A 275 -18.62 -35.15 -8.25
N LYS A 276 -18.57 -33.95 -7.64
CA LYS A 276 -19.23 -32.73 -8.16
C LYS A 276 -18.44 -31.44 -7.94
N LYS A 277 -17.13 -31.46 -8.19
CA LYS A 277 -16.29 -30.25 -8.23
C LYS A 277 -16.79 -29.27 -9.32
N ILE A 278 -17.57 -28.25 -8.95
CA ILE A 278 -18.04 -27.22 -9.88
C ILE A 278 -16.99 -26.11 -9.99
N ARG A 279 -16.62 -25.74 -11.23
CA ARG A 279 -15.60 -24.74 -11.47
C ARG A 279 -16.13 -23.34 -11.15
N THR A 280 -15.28 -22.49 -10.59
CA THR A 280 -15.64 -21.10 -10.25
C THR A 280 -16.19 -20.35 -11.45
N ASP A 281 -15.55 -20.49 -12.63
CA ASP A 281 -15.96 -19.80 -13.85
C ASP A 281 -17.29 -20.32 -14.45
N ASP A 282 -17.72 -21.54 -14.10
CA ASP A 282 -18.95 -22.14 -14.62
C ASP A 282 -20.21 -21.65 -13.86
N ILE A 283 -20.05 -21.16 -12.62
CA ILE A 283 -21.14 -20.57 -11.79
C ILE A 283 -21.05 -19.04 -11.72
N PHE A 284 -19.85 -18.47 -11.73
CA PHE A 284 -19.67 -17.04 -11.46
C PHE A 284 -20.47 -16.18 -12.44
N THR A 285 -21.35 -15.34 -11.89
CA THR A 285 -22.17 -14.37 -12.60
C THR A 285 -21.67 -12.99 -12.21
N SER A 286 -21.40 -12.12 -13.18
CA SER A 286 -20.84 -10.80 -12.90
C SER A 286 -21.80 -10.00 -12.02
N VAL A 287 -21.27 -9.42 -10.95
CA VAL A 287 -22.04 -8.52 -10.08
C VAL A 287 -21.95 -7.09 -10.63
N THR A 288 -23.06 -6.35 -10.57
CA THR A 288 -23.05 -4.91 -10.86
C THR A 288 -22.34 -4.18 -9.72
N ILE A 289 -21.35 -3.35 -10.06
CA ILE A 289 -20.60 -2.54 -9.10
C ILE A 289 -20.83 -1.07 -9.43
N GLN A 290 -21.23 -0.28 -8.43
CA GLN A 290 -21.38 1.17 -8.57
C GLN A 290 -20.25 1.89 -7.84
N ARG A 291 -19.59 2.84 -8.52
CA ARG A 291 -18.60 3.74 -7.95
C ARG A 291 -19.33 4.84 -7.18
N GLY A 292 -19.15 4.86 -5.86
CA GLY A 292 -19.72 5.85 -4.95
C GLY A 292 -18.82 7.08 -4.72
N PRO A 293 -19.32 8.11 -4.05
CA PRO A 293 -18.58 9.35 -3.78
C PRO A 293 -17.35 9.11 -2.87
N LYS A 294 -16.23 9.81 -3.15
CA LYS A 294 -14.93 9.63 -2.47
C LYS A 294 -14.94 9.87 -0.95
N HIS A 295 -15.88 10.65 -0.43
CA HIS A 295 -16.03 10.93 1.00
C HIS A 295 -17.33 10.32 1.56
N PHE A 296 -17.30 9.92 2.83
CA PHE A 296 -18.54 9.62 3.56
C PHE A 296 -19.34 10.93 3.65
N LYS A 297 -20.54 10.96 3.03
CA LYS A 297 -21.44 12.11 3.19
C LYS A 297 -21.89 12.13 4.66
N GLU A 298 -21.47 13.14 5.42
CA GLU A 298 -22.06 13.38 6.74
C GLU A 298 -23.60 13.43 6.61
N PRO A 299 -24.36 12.74 7.47
CA PRO A 299 -25.80 12.78 7.43
C PRO A 299 -26.30 14.14 7.93
N LYS A 300 -26.34 15.14 7.02
CA LYS A 300 -27.04 16.41 7.26
C LYS A 300 -28.45 16.09 7.74
N GLU A 301 -28.76 16.50 8.96
CA GLU A 301 -30.02 16.19 9.60
C GLU A 301 -31.23 16.56 8.72
N LYS A 302 -32.29 15.75 8.83
CA LYS A 302 -33.67 16.13 8.48
C LYS A 302 -33.93 16.44 6.98
N ARG A 303 -33.71 15.47 6.09
CA ARG A 303 -34.64 15.09 4.98
C ARG A 303 -34.19 13.83 4.24
N PHE A 304 -34.87 12.70 4.46
CA PHE A 304 -34.85 11.59 3.50
C PHE A 304 -36.19 11.59 2.76
N GLY A 305 -36.14 11.79 1.45
CA GLY A 305 -37.21 11.53 0.50
C GLY A 305 -36.57 11.09 -0.81
N ARG A 306 -37.36 10.57 -1.78
CA ARG A 306 -36.84 10.01 -3.05
C ARG A 306 -35.67 10.81 -3.64
N ARG A 307 -35.81 12.15 -3.69
CA ARG A 307 -34.80 13.10 -4.18
C ARG A 307 -33.36 12.89 -3.70
N GLN A 308 -33.11 12.45 -2.46
CA GLN A 308 -31.72 12.17 -2.02
C GLN A 308 -31.19 10.81 -2.47
N LEU A 309 -32.07 9.83 -2.66
CA LEU A 309 -31.71 8.56 -3.30
C LEU A 309 -31.44 8.81 -4.79
N ASP A 310 -32.30 9.62 -5.42
CA ASP A 310 -32.15 10.08 -6.80
C ASP A 310 -30.85 10.89 -6.98
N GLU A 311 -30.49 11.79 -6.04
CA GLU A 311 -29.20 12.53 -6.04
C GLU A 311 -27.98 11.63 -5.78
N TYR A 312 -28.10 10.59 -4.94
CA TYR A 312 -27.01 9.63 -4.71
C TYR A 312 -26.79 8.78 -5.97
N GLN A 313 -27.87 8.23 -6.54
CA GLN A 313 -27.85 7.47 -7.80
C GLN A 313 -27.40 8.32 -9.00
N ALA A 314 -27.74 9.61 -9.05
CA ALA A 314 -27.25 10.54 -10.07
C ALA A 314 -25.76 10.91 -9.91
N SER A 315 -25.15 10.62 -8.75
CA SER A 315 -23.72 10.82 -8.48
C SER A 315 -22.89 9.52 -8.53
N SER A 316 -23.51 8.39 -8.84
CA SER A 316 -22.86 7.08 -8.88
C SER A 316 -22.75 6.56 -10.31
N THR A 317 -21.56 6.09 -10.70
CA THR A 317 -21.32 5.50 -12.02
C THR A 317 -21.29 3.99 -11.93
N GLU A 318 -22.09 3.29 -12.73
CA GLU A 318 -21.99 1.83 -12.89
C GLU A 318 -20.71 1.47 -13.66
N LEU A 319 -19.90 0.57 -13.12
CA LEU A 319 -18.69 0.07 -13.78
C LEU A 319 -19.06 -1.02 -14.78
N THR A 320 -18.48 -0.98 -15.99
CA THR A 320 -18.80 -1.99 -17.02
C THR A 320 -18.03 -3.29 -16.80
N ASN A 321 -16.78 -3.19 -16.32
CA ASN A 321 -15.99 -4.29 -15.79
C ASN A 321 -15.53 -3.96 -14.37
N CYS A 322 -15.45 -4.99 -13.50
CA CYS A 322 -14.91 -4.85 -12.15
C CYS A 322 -13.47 -4.29 -12.13
N SER A 323 -12.66 -4.51 -13.17
CA SER A 323 -11.29 -4.02 -13.28
C SER A 323 -11.17 -2.49 -13.30
N GLU A 324 -12.23 -1.77 -13.69
CA GLU A 324 -12.29 -0.31 -13.66
C GLU A 324 -12.12 0.30 -12.25
N MET A 325 -12.34 -0.49 -11.19
CA MET A 325 -12.09 -0.05 -9.82
C MET A 325 -10.61 0.29 -9.56
N PHE A 326 -9.70 -0.27 -10.37
CA PHE A 326 -8.25 -0.03 -10.29
C PHE A 326 -7.76 1.12 -11.20
N LEU A 327 -8.67 1.84 -11.87
CA LEU A 327 -8.34 2.90 -12.84
C LEU A 327 -8.73 4.31 -12.32
N CYS A 328 -7.95 5.33 -12.72
CA CYS A 328 -8.42 6.73 -12.62
C CYS A 328 -9.68 6.89 -13.49
N PRO A 329 -10.73 7.55 -13.00
CA PRO A 329 -11.86 7.93 -13.83
C PRO A 329 -11.44 9.09 -14.72
N GLU A 330 -11.66 8.99 -16.04
CA GLU A 330 -11.20 10.01 -17.00
C GLU A 330 -11.94 11.36 -16.88
N ASN A 331 -13.09 11.40 -16.17
CA ASN A 331 -14.06 12.49 -16.22
C ASN A 331 -14.56 12.98 -14.84
N ASP A 332 -13.67 13.16 -13.85
CA ASP A 332 -13.99 13.99 -12.67
C ASP A 332 -13.80 15.49 -13.03
N ASP A 333 -14.83 16.29 -12.78
CA ASP A 333 -15.07 17.65 -13.28
C ASP A 333 -13.90 18.65 -13.40
N GLN A 334 -14.02 19.55 -14.39
CA GLN A 334 -13.08 20.62 -14.78
C GLN A 334 -12.86 21.75 -13.75
N GLN A 335 -13.05 21.50 -12.44
CA GLN A 335 -12.91 22.51 -11.37
C GLN A 335 -11.82 22.21 -10.33
N SER A 336 -11.16 21.04 -10.38
CA SER A 336 -9.89 20.82 -9.65
C SER A 336 -8.75 20.55 -10.62
N THR A 337 -8.09 21.62 -11.08
CA THR A 337 -6.90 21.56 -11.95
C THR A 337 -5.65 21.09 -11.18
N ALA A 338 -5.68 19.87 -10.64
CA ALA A 338 -4.54 19.12 -10.13
C ALA A 338 -4.87 17.61 -9.95
N SER A 339 -4.41 16.78 -10.90
CA SER A 339 -4.06 15.35 -10.73
C SER A 339 -5.13 14.30 -10.33
N CYS A 340 -5.67 13.59 -11.33
CA CYS A 340 -5.73 12.10 -11.30
C CYS A 340 -4.93 11.55 -12.49
N THR A 341 -3.60 11.59 -12.41
CA THR A 341 -2.69 11.00 -13.43
C THR A 341 -2.13 9.63 -12.99
N THR A 342 -2.66 9.07 -11.89
CA THR A 342 -2.10 7.94 -11.15
C THR A 342 -3.22 7.06 -10.60
N ASN A 343 -3.15 5.76 -10.90
CA ASN A 343 -4.15 4.79 -10.49
C ASN A 343 -4.38 4.79 -8.97
N PRO A 344 -5.63 4.53 -8.52
CA PRO A 344 -5.98 4.32 -7.13
C PRO A 344 -5.03 3.42 -6.36
N LYS A 345 -4.74 3.79 -5.11
CA LYS A 345 -3.96 3.03 -4.13
C LYS A 345 -4.82 2.50 -2.99
N SER A 346 -5.95 3.13 -2.68
CA SER A 346 -6.91 2.63 -1.67
C SER A 346 -8.33 2.47 -2.25
N ILE A 347 -8.86 1.26 -2.17
CA ILE A 347 -10.18 0.88 -2.71
C ILE A 347 -11.03 0.26 -1.59
N LEU A 348 -12.22 0.80 -1.34
CA LEU A 348 -13.21 0.23 -0.42
C LEU A 348 -14.36 -0.40 -1.21
N LEU A 349 -14.57 -1.70 -1.03
CA LEU A 349 -15.62 -2.50 -1.64
C LEU A 349 -16.68 -2.86 -0.59
N THR A 350 -17.82 -2.19 -0.67
CA THR A 350 -18.97 -2.39 0.22
C THR A 350 -20.03 -3.29 -0.39
N GLY A 351 -20.83 -3.95 0.46
CA GLY A 351 -21.96 -4.75 0.02
C GLY A 351 -22.59 -5.58 1.14
N LYS A 352 -23.90 -5.82 1.04
CA LYS A 352 -24.70 -6.52 2.06
C LYS A 352 -24.27 -7.99 2.25
N ALA A 353 -24.69 -8.60 3.35
CA ALA A 353 -24.55 -10.05 3.55
C ALA A 353 -25.15 -10.84 2.37
N GLY A 354 -24.50 -11.95 1.99
CA GLY A 354 -24.93 -12.80 0.87
C GLY A 354 -24.79 -12.21 -0.54
N ILE A 355 -24.19 -11.03 -0.72
CA ILE A 355 -24.01 -10.39 -2.03
C ILE A 355 -22.78 -10.89 -2.82
N GLY A 356 -21.93 -11.72 -2.20
CA GLY A 356 -20.77 -12.31 -2.87
C GLY A 356 -19.48 -11.48 -2.85
N LYS A 357 -19.28 -10.60 -1.85
CA LYS A 357 -18.02 -9.84 -1.65
C LYS A 357 -16.78 -10.73 -1.75
N SER A 358 -16.70 -11.76 -0.90
CA SER A 358 -15.57 -12.69 -0.84
C SER A 358 -15.38 -13.51 -2.11
N LEU A 359 -16.48 -13.87 -2.78
CA LEU A 359 -16.43 -14.54 -4.08
C LEU A 359 -15.84 -13.61 -5.16
N LEU A 360 -16.19 -12.33 -5.15
CA LEU A 360 -15.59 -11.32 -6.03
C LEU A 360 -14.10 -11.11 -5.69
N CYS A 361 -13.73 -10.95 -4.41
CA CYS A 361 -12.33 -10.85 -3.98
C CYS A 361 -11.50 -12.05 -4.48
N ARG A 362 -12.01 -13.29 -4.29
CA ARG A 362 -11.37 -14.51 -4.78
C ARG A 362 -11.29 -14.56 -6.32
N LYS A 363 -12.33 -14.08 -7.02
CA LYS A 363 -12.39 -14.01 -8.48
C LYS A 363 -11.41 -13.00 -9.06
N LEU A 364 -11.23 -11.82 -8.45
CA LEU A 364 -10.25 -10.81 -8.87
C LEU A 364 -8.81 -11.37 -8.84
N VAL A 365 -8.43 -12.02 -7.72
CA VAL A 365 -7.10 -12.63 -7.57
C VAL A 365 -6.92 -13.83 -8.52
N ARG A 366 -7.98 -14.62 -8.74
CA ARG A 366 -8.02 -15.66 -9.77
C ARG A 366 -7.79 -15.10 -11.17
N ASP A 367 -8.50 -14.06 -11.57
CA ASP A 367 -8.41 -13.51 -12.92
C ASP A 367 -7.07 -12.83 -13.16
N TRP A 368 -6.47 -12.20 -12.15
CA TRP A 368 -5.07 -11.78 -12.22
C TRP A 368 -4.14 -12.98 -12.48
N SER A 369 -4.34 -14.11 -11.79
CA SER A 369 -3.47 -15.27 -11.97
C SER A 369 -3.55 -15.88 -13.38
N HIS A 370 -4.72 -15.80 -14.02
CA HIS A 370 -4.95 -16.21 -15.41
C HIS A 370 -4.64 -15.10 -16.44
N ASP A 371 -4.10 -13.96 -16.00
CA ASP A 371 -3.80 -12.75 -16.79
C ASP A 371 -5.04 -12.04 -17.40
N ARG A 372 -6.25 -12.42 -16.97
CA ARG A 372 -7.54 -11.93 -17.50
C ARG A 372 -8.08 -10.67 -16.86
N LEU A 373 -7.56 -10.26 -15.70
CA LEU A 373 -8.11 -9.13 -14.93
C LEU A 373 -8.21 -7.83 -15.75
N PHE A 374 -7.35 -7.66 -16.75
CA PHE A 374 -7.32 -6.47 -17.62
C PHE A 374 -7.37 -6.79 -19.12
N GLU A 375 -7.78 -8.00 -19.52
CA GLU A 375 -7.83 -8.42 -20.94
C GLU A 375 -8.91 -7.69 -21.77
N GLU A 376 -10.01 -7.25 -21.13
CA GLU A 376 -11.18 -6.72 -21.85
C GLU A 376 -11.17 -5.18 -21.95
N GLY A 377 -10.98 -4.66 -23.17
CA GLY A 377 -11.46 -3.32 -23.56
C GLY A 377 -10.63 -2.10 -23.17
N GLN A 378 -9.36 -2.25 -22.76
CA GLN A 378 -8.59 -1.18 -22.10
C GLN A 378 -7.32 -0.70 -22.86
N GLU A 379 -7.35 -0.69 -24.20
CA GLU A 379 -6.18 -0.36 -25.06
C GLU A 379 -5.52 1.01 -24.81
N ASN A 380 -6.22 1.97 -24.18
CA ASN A 380 -5.72 3.32 -23.88
C ASN A 380 -5.59 3.64 -22.39
N ALA A 381 -6.02 2.74 -21.49
CA ALA A 381 -5.97 3.00 -20.06
C ALA A 381 -4.58 2.69 -19.48
N LYS A 382 -4.13 3.47 -18.49
CA LYS A 382 -2.91 3.18 -17.74
C LYS A 382 -3.19 2.05 -16.74
N VAL A 383 -3.21 0.81 -17.19
CA VAL A 383 -3.46 -0.37 -16.34
C VAL A 383 -2.35 -0.53 -15.27
N PRO A 384 -2.66 -0.91 -14.01
CA PRO A 384 -1.63 -1.27 -13.02
C PRO A 384 -0.90 -2.57 -13.39
N ASP A 385 0.43 -2.53 -13.41
CA ASP A 385 1.29 -3.71 -13.64
C ASP A 385 1.52 -4.49 -12.33
N PHE A 386 0.53 -5.30 -11.94
CA PHE A 386 0.62 -6.12 -10.73
C PHE A 386 1.49 -7.38 -10.94
N GLN A 387 2.64 -7.42 -10.28
CA GLN A 387 3.53 -8.59 -10.25
C GLN A 387 3.22 -9.55 -9.09
N PHE A 388 2.60 -9.06 -8.01
CA PHE A 388 2.24 -9.86 -6.84
C PHE A 388 0.84 -9.50 -6.34
N VAL A 389 0.04 -10.51 -5.99
CA VAL A 389 -1.30 -10.34 -5.43
C VAL A 389 -1.51 -11.29 -4.27
N PHE A 390 -1.92 -10.76 -3.11
CA PHE A 390 -2.20 -11.53 -1.91
C PHE A 390 -3.64 -11.31 -1.45
N LEU A 391 -4.31 -12.40 -1.06
CA LEU A 391 -5.64 -12.38 -0.45
C LEU A 391 -5.50 -12.73 1.04
N LEU A 392 -5.75 -11.74 1.90
CA LEU A 392 -5.77 -11.90 3.35
C LEU A 392 -7.23 -11.75 3.81
N THR A 393 -7.85 -12.83 4.28
CA THR A 393 -9.16 -12.73 4.93
C THR A 393 -8.98 -12.32 6.38
N PHE A 394 -9.85 -11.49 6.94
CA PHE A 394 -9.71 -11.06 8.34
C PHE A 394 -9.83 -12.21 9.34
N CYS A 395 -10.53 -13.30 8.99
CA CYS A 395 -10.53 -14.57 9.71
C CYS A 395 -9.11 -15.12 9.91
N GLN A 396 -8.30 -15.17 8.84
CA GLN A 396 -6.89 -15.64 8.89
C GLN A 396 -5.96 -14.70 9.67
N LEU A 397 -6.43 -13.50 10.00
CA LEU A 397 -5.73 -12.48 10.77
C LEU A 397 -6.19 -12.42 12.24
N LEU A 398 -7.20 -13.22 12.63
CA LEU A 398 -7.57 -13.42 14.03
C LEU A 398 -6.44 -14.19 14.73
N GLU A 399 -5.68 -13.52 15.58
CA GLU A 399 -4.63 -14.15 16.38
C GLU A 399 -4.76 -13.75 17.86
N GLU A 400 -4.08 -14.49 18.73
CA GLU A 400 -3.96 -14.16 20.16
C GLU A 400 -3.46 -12.72 20.36
N GLU A 401 -4.04 -11.98 21.31
CA GLU A 401 -3.84 -10.53 21.44
C GLU A 401 -2.39 -10.07 21.64
N GLU A 402 -1.51 -10.96 22.12
CA GLU A 402 -0.09 -10.69 22.36
C GLU A 402 0.80 -10.99 21.15
N LYS A 403 0.29 -11.70 20.13
CA LYS A 403 1.10 -12.16 19.00
C LYS A 403 1.51 -11.00 18.11
N ARG A 404 2.81 -10.99 17.76
CA ARG A 404 3.45 -9.92 16.99
C ARG A 404 4.09 -10.49 15.74
N LEU A 405 3.71 -9.94 14.59
CA LEU A 405 4.13 -10.38 13.27
C LEU A 405 4.80 -9.22 12.53
N ASP A 406 5.74 -9.56 11.65
CA ASP A 406 6.32 -8.63 10.68
C ASP A 406 5.53 -8.66 9.36
N LEU A 407 5.97 -7.89 8.37
CA LEU A 407 5.31 -7.84 7.06
C LEU A 407 5.32 -9.19 6.34
N ARG A 408 6.42 -9.95 6.45
CA ARG A 408 6.61 -11.23 5.77
C ARG A 408 5.70 -12.31 6.36
N ASP A 409 5.62 -12.35 7.69
CA ASP A 409 4.73 -13.25 8.43
C ASP A 409 3.26 -13.04 8.01
N ILE A 410 2.82 -11.78 7.87
CA ILE A 410 1.44 -11.45 7.48
C ILE A 410 1.14 -11.72 6.01
N LEU A 411 2.04 -11.37 5.08
CA LEU A 411 1.83 -11.72 3.67
C LEU A 411 1.78 -13.27 3.47
N ASN A 412 2.57 -14.01 4.26
CA ASN A 412 2.54 -15.48 4.30
C ASN A 412 1.29 -16.08 4.99
N ARG A 413 0.36 -15.28 5.54
CA ARG A 413 -0.96 -15.76 6.03
C ARG A 413 -1.98 -15.97 4.91
N SER A 414 -1.73 -15.45 3.70
CA SER A 414 -2.64 -15.62 2.55
C SER A 414 -2.92 -17.10 2.28
N SER A 415 -4.17 -17.53 2.42
CA SER A 415 -4.56 -18.93 2.14
C SER A 415 -4.13 -19.42 0.76
N LEU A 416 -4.17 -18.53 -0.25
CA LEU A 416 -3.85 -18.85 -1.64
C LEU A 416 -2.37 -19.19 -1.91
N LEU A 417 -1.53 -19.28 -0.87
CA LEU A 417 -0.14 -19.72 -0.94
C LEU A 417 0.02 -21.21 -0.63
N ASN A 418 1.00 -21.84 -1.28
CA ASN A 418 1.45 -23.21 -0.99
C ASN A 418 2.94 -23.21 -0.62
N ASP A 419 3.49 -24.39 -0.31
CA ASP A 419 4.88 -24.58 0.14
C ASP A 419 5.94 -24.06 -0.87
N HIS A 420 5.55 -23.82 -2.13
CA HIS A 420 6.41 -23.31 -3.19
C HIS A 420 6.22 -21.80 -3.47
N SER A 421 5.22 -21.16 -2.86
CA SER A 421 4.93 -19.73 -2.98
C SER A 421 5.05 -18.99 -1.64
N VAL A 422 5.85 -19.50 -0.70
CA VAL A 422 6.20 -18.81 0.55
C VAL A 422 7.20 -17.69 0.26
N ILE A 423 7.01 -16.53 0.87
CA ILE A 423 7.91 -15.38 0.74
C ILE A 423 9.15 -15.58 1.61
N ASP A 424 10.33 -15.52 0.99
CA ASP A 424 11.64 -15.50 1.65
C ASP A 424 12.15 -14.04 1.85
N GLU A 425 13.28 -13.87 2.55
CA GLU A 425 13.83 -12.53 2.83
C GLU A 425 14.25 -11.76 1.56
N PRO A 426 14.95 -12.35 0.56
CA PRO A 426 15.29 -11.66 -0.68
C PRO A 426 14.05 -11.17 -1.44
N LEU A 427 13.01 -12.00 -1.54
CA LEU A 427 11.76 -11.62 -2.20
C LEU A 427 11.02 -10.53 -1.42
N LEU A 428 10.99 -10.59 -0.08
CA LEU A 428 10.39 -9.54 0.74
C LEU A 428 11.07 -8.19 0.47
N GLN A 429 12.41 -8.15 0.44
CA GLN A 429 13.15 -6.93 0.09
C GLN A 429 12.77 -6.42 -1.31
N TYR A 430 12.64 -7.30 -2.31
CA TYR A 430 12.18 -6.91 -3.64
C TYR A 430 10.76 -6.33 -3.63
N ILE A 431 9.83 -6.92 -2.88
CA ILE A 431 8.45 -6.42 -2.72
C ILE A 431 8.45 -5.03 -2.05
N ILE A 432 9.27 -4.82 -1.02
CA ILE A 432 9.43 -3.53 -0.33
C ILE A 432 10.01 -2.45 -1.27
N GLU A 433 10.92 -2.83 -2.17
CA GLU A 433 11.52 -1.92 -3.16
C GLU A 433 10.64 -1.63 -4.39
N ASN A 434 9.62 -2.47 -4.67
CA ASN A 434 8.73 -2.34 -5.82
C ASN A 434 7.24 -2.37 -5.40
N PRO A 435 6.80 -1.54 -4.43
CA PRO A 435 5.46 -1.62 -3.87
C PRO A 435 4.38 -1.31 -4.92
N GLU A 436 4.69 -0.56 -5.98
CA GLU A 436 3.75 -0.24 -7.05
C GLU A 436 3.22 -1.44 -7.83
N LYS A 437 3.89 -2.59 -7.74
CA LYS A 437 3.51 -3.86 -8.38
C LYS A 437 2.69 -4.78 -7.50
N LEU A 438 2.32 -4.33 -6.30
CA LEU A 438 1.65 -5.13 -5.28
C LEU A 438 0.17 -4.75 -5.18
N LEU A 439 -0.70 -5.77 -5.20
CA LEU A 439 -2.09 -5.67 -4.79
C LEU A 439 -2.32 -6.53 -3.53
N ILE A 440 -2.82 -5.90 -2.46
CA ILE A 440 -3.28 -6.60 -1.26
C ILE A 440 -4.81 -6.52 -1.22
N VAL A 441 -5.47 -7.67 -1.20
CA VAL A 441 -6.90 -7.79 -0.99
C VAL A 441 -7.15 -8.20 0.46
N LEU A 442 -7.74 -7.30 1.24
CA LEU A 442 -8.17 -7.49 2.62
C LEU A 442 -9.67 -7.78 2.61
N ASP A 443 -10.07 -9.03 2.82
CA ASP A 443 -11.47 -9.46 2.69
C ASP A 443 -12.15 -9.70 4.05
N GLY A 444 -13.36 -9.17 4.23
CA GLY A 444 -14.18 -9.42 5.43
C GLY A 444 -13.86 -8.53 6.63
N TYR A 445 -13.64 -7.21 6.47
CA TYR A 445 -13.34 -6.31 7.59
C TYR A 445 -14.35 -6.42 8.75
N ASP A 446 -15.65 -6.63 8.43
CA ASP A 446 -16.73 -6.84 9.39
C ASP A 446 -16.58 -8.10 10.28
N GLU A 447 -15.71 -9.04 9.90
CA GLU A 447 -15.46 -10.30 10.61
C GLU A 447 -14.30 -10.20 11.61
N TYR A 448 -13.55 -9.08 11.61
CA TYR A 448 -12.50 -8.86 12.59
C TYR A 448 -13.07 -8.43 13.94
N LYS A 449 -12.62 -9.06 15.03
CA LYS A 449 -13.12 -8.78 16.39
C LYS A 449 -12.67 -7.44 16.97
N HIS A 450 -11.50 -6.95 16.55
CA HIS A 450 -10.84 -5.78 17.13
C HIS A 450 -10.66 -4.63 16.12
N ARG A 451 -11.70 -4.32 15.35
CA ARG A 451 -11.69 -3.29 14.30
C ARG A 451 -11.29 -1.91 14.81
N GLU A 452 -11.69 -1.58 16.03
CA GLU A 452 -11.34 -0.33 16.71
C GLU A 452 -9.83 -0.13 16.90
N ARG A 453 -9.07 -1.24 17.01
CA ARG A 453 -7.60 -1.21 17.11
C ARG A 453 -6.92 -0.98 15.76
N ILE A 454 -7.59 -1.25 14.63
CA ILE A 454 -7.10 -0.97 13.26
C ILE A 454 -7.35 0.51 12.91
N THR A 455 -8.56 0.99 13.15
CA THR A 455 -8.97 2.37 12.78
C THR A 455 -8.42 3.43 13.72
N GLY A 456 -8.17 3.10 14.98
CA GLY A 456 -7.60 4.00 15.99
C GLY A 456 -6.12 4.38 15.79
N ASP A 457 -5.48 4.77 16.90
CA ASP A 457 -4.10 5.28 16.95
C ASP A 457 -3.03 4.20 17.16
N LEU A 458 -3.41 2.93 17.32
CA LEU A 458 -2.47 1.87 17.74
C LEU A 458 -1.24 1.77 16.83
N GLU A 459 -1.43 1.97 15.52
CA GLU A 459 -0.34 1.97 14.53
C GLU A 459 0.68 3.10 14.73
N THR A 460 0.32 4.23 15.32
CA THR A 460 1.26 5.35 15.55
C THR A 460 2.22 5.07 16.70
N ARG A 461 2.00 4.01 17.47
CA ARG A 461 2.82 3.60 18.63
C ARG A 461 4.02 2.72 18.25
N TYR A 462 4.15 2.39 16.95
CA TYR A 462 5.19 1.51 16.43
C TYR A 462 5.90 2.14 15.21
N PRO A 463 7.18 1.83 14.94
CA PRO A 463 7.87 2.25 13.72
C PRO A 463 7.18 1.78 12.44
N ASN A 464 7.57 2.34 11.29
CA ASN A 464 7.11 1.88 9.97
C ASN A 464 8.11 0.90 9.32
N ASP A 465 8.86 0.16 10.13
CA ASP A 465 9.82 -0.83 9.66
C ASP A 465 9.08 -2.13 9.26
N PRO A 466 9.24 -2.65 8.03
CA PRO A 466 8.60 -3.91 7.60
C PRO A 466 9.14 -5.16 8.32
N TYR A 467 10.30 -5.08 8.99
CA TYR A 467 10.92 -6.17 9.74
C TYR A 467 10.56 -6.14 11.24
N ASP A 468 9.97 -5.04 11.74
CA ASP A 468 9.53 -4.96 13.14
C ASP A 468 8.29 -5.84 13.37
N LYS A 469 8.39 -6.75 14.35
CA LYS A 469 7.25 -7.56 14.79
C LYS A 469 6.31 -6.73 15.67
N ILE A 470 5.14 -6.39 15.15
CA ILE A 470 4.13 -5.55 15.79
C ILE A 470 2.76 -6.25 15.86
N PRO A 471 1.80 -5.78 16.67
CA PRO A 471 0.46 -6.40 16.72
C PRO A 471 -0.23 -6.34 15.36
N VAL A 472 -0.94 -7.41 14.99
CA VAL A 472 -1.65 -7.50 13.69
C VAL A 472 -2.55 -6.29 13.38
N PRO A 473 -3.38 -5.75 14.32
CA PRO A 473 -4.18 -4.56 14.03
C PRO A 473 -3.34 -3.32 13.67
N ALA A 474 -2.14 -3.19 14.24
CA ALA A 474 -1.23 -2.10 13.95
C ALA A 474 -0.61 -2.23 12.56
N LEU A 475 -0.20 -3.44 12.15
CA LEU A 475 0.35 -3.68 10.82
C LEU A 475 -0.70 -3.46 9.72
N ILE A 476 -1.90 -4.03 9.89
CA ILE A 476 -3.02 -3.83 8.95
C ILE A 476 -3.41 -2.34 8.88
N GLY A 477 -3.43 -1.64 10.02
CA GLY A 477 -3.63 -0.19 10.07
C GLY A 477 -2.56 0.59 9.29
N LYS A 478 -1.28 0.19 9.34
CA LYS A 478 -0.20 0.82 8.53
C LYS A 478 -0.36 0.56 7.04
N ILE A 479 -0.73 -0.65 6.64
CA ILE A 479 -0.96 -1.03 5.24
C ILE A 479 -2.16 -0.24 4.68
N MET A 480 -3.30 -0.24 5.38
CA MET A 480 -4.50 0.50 4.98
C MET A 480 -4.30 2.01 4.90
N LYS A 481 -3.42 2.59 5.74
CA LYS A 481 -3.07 4.01 5.74
C LYS A 481 -1.87 4.35 4.84
N GLY A 482 -1.34 3.40 4.06
CA GLY A 482 -0.18 3.60 3.17
C GLY A 482 1.13 3.95 3.89
N LYS A 483 1.22 3.73 5.21
CA LYS A 483 2.42 3.99 6.03
C LYS A 483 3.49 2.89 5.89
N MET A 484 3.07 1.71 5.46
CA MET A 484 3.90 0.59 5.06
C MET A 484 3.47 0.18 3.64
N LEU A 485 4.43 -0.22 2.80
CA LEU A 485 4.19 -0.50 1.37
C LEU A 485 3.56 0.68 0.59
N ASN A 486 4.03 1.90 0.87
CA ASN A 486 3.55 3.10 0.16
C ASN A 486 3.79 2.99 -1.35
N GLY A 487 2.71 2.86 -2.13
CA GLY A 487 2.75 2.57 -3.55
C GLY A 487 1.93 1.33 -3.93
N ALA A 488 1.70 0.40 -3.01
CA ALA A 488 0.82 -0.74 -3.21
C ALA A 488 -0.64 -0.31 -3.37
N VAL A 489 -1.43 -1.17 -4.03
CA VAL A 489 -2.88 -1.03 -4.09
C VAL A 489 -3.49 -1.91 -3.01
N VAL A 490 -4.34 -1.34 -2.17
CA VAL A 490 -5.05 -2.05 -1.09
C VAL A 490 -6.55 -2.01 -1.39
N LEU A 491 -7.14 -3.18 -1.63
CA LEU A 491 -8.59 -3.35 -1.72
C LEU A 491 -9.11 -3.91 -0.40
N LEU A 492 -10.07 -3.22 0.22
CA LEU A 492 -10.70 -3.63 1.47
C LEU A 492 -12.18 -3.97 1.22
N SER A 493 -12.61 -5.16 1.60
CA SER A 493 -14.02 -5.58 1.54
C SER A 493 -14.71 -5.45 2.91
N SER A 494 -15.93 -4.92 2.93
CA SER A 494 -16.73 -4.82 4.17
C SER A 494 -18.24 -4.71 3.93
N ARG A 495 -19.05 -4.92 4.97
CA ARG A 495 -20.46 -4.49 5.01
C ARG A 495 -20.56 -2.94 5.11
N PRO A 496 -21.61 -2.32 4.56
CA PRO A 496 -21.77 -0.87 4.61
C PRO A 496 -21.83 -0.29 6.02
N GLU A 497 -22.46 -1.01 6.96
CA GLU A 497 -22.64 -0.56 8.34
C GLU A 497 -21.31 -0.52 9.12
N GLU A 498 -20.52 -1.58 9.08
CA GLU A 498 -19.20 -1.67 9.72
C GLU A 498 -18.16 -0.79 9.00
N ALA A 499 -18.33 -0.54 7.70
CA ALA A 499 -17.50 0.40 6.96
C ALA A 499 -17.63 1.87 7.43
N GLU A 500 -18.67 2.24 8.18
CA GLU A 500 -18.76 3.58 8.80
C GLU A 500 -17.65 3.82 9.84
N GLU A 501 -17.07 2.77 10.43
CA GLU A 501 -15.92 2.85 11.33
C GLU A 501 -14.65 3.34 10.59
N LEU A 502 -14.56 3.10 9.28
CA LEU A 502 -13.43 3.46 8.42
C LEU A 502 -13.43 4.94 7.97
N LYS A 503 -14.31 5.78 8.52
CA LYS A 503 -14.55 7.16 8.05
C LYS A 503 -13.33 8.09 8.08
N GLU A 504 -12.39 7.85 8.99
CA GLU A 504 -11.14 8.60 9.10
C GLU A 504 -10.09 8.18 8.05
N ILE A 505 -10.35 7.11 7.29
CA ILE A 505 -9.50 6.62 6.20
C ILE A 505 -10.02 7.17 4.87
N VAL A 506 -9.13 7.84 4.14
CA VAL A 506 -9.40 8.35 2.79
C VAL A 506 -9.18 7.21 1.79
N PHE A 507 -10.23 6.88 1.04
CA PHE A 507 -10.19 5.89 -0.04
C PHE A 507 -10.28 6.61 -1.39
N ASP A 508 -9.36 6.31 -2.31
CA ASP A 508 -9.35 6.86 -3.67
C ASP A 508 -10.58 6.41 -4.47
N VAL A 509 -11.03 5.17 -4.23
CA VAL A 509 -12.23 4.58 -4.84
C VAL A 509 -13.10 3.95 -3.77
N ARG A 510 -14.41 4.12 -3.95
CA ARG A 510 -15.43 3.42 -3.16
C ARG A 510 -16.40 2.77 -4.13
N CYS A 511 -16.68 1.50 -3.89
CA CYS A 511 -17.53 0.66 -4.71
C CYS A 511 -18.61 0.05 -3.82
N ASP A 512 -19.85 -0.04 -4.30
CA ASP A 512 -20.94 -0.78 -3.66
C ASP A 512 -21.46 -1.85 -4.61
N ILE A 513 -21.41 -3.11 -4.18
CA ILE A 513 -21.92 -4.25 -4.94
C ILE A 513 -23.45 -4.21 -4.89
N GLN A 514 -24.06 -3.99 -6.04
CA GLN A 514 -25.50 -3.96 -6.18
C GLN A 514 -26.11 -5.36 -6.17
N ARG A 515 -27.43 -5.40 -5.94
CA ARG A 515 -28.23 -6.59 -6.21
C ARG A 515 -28.16 -6.98 -7.67
N PHE A 516 -28.21 -8.29 -7.94
CA PHE A 516 -28.36 -8.79 -9.31
C PHE A 516 -29.60 -8.14 -9.95
N SER A 517 -29.42 -7.55 -11.13
CA SER A 517 -30.52 -7.21 -12.02
C SER A 517 -31.30 -8.47 -12.40
N SER A 518 -32.56 -8.33 -12.86
CA SER A 518 -33.34 -9.47 -13.34
C SER A 518 -32.64 -10.24 -14.47
N LEU A 519 -31.76 -9.61 -15.23
CA LEU A 519 -30.94 -10.28 -16.26
C LEU A 519 -29.85 -11.15 -15.64
N GLN A 520 -29.09 -10.65 -14.65
CA GLN A 520 -28.10 -11.44 -13.91
C GLN A 520 -28.75 -12.61 -13.14
N VAL A 521 -29.98 -12.44 -12.62
CA VAL A 521 -30.73 -13.57 -12.02
C VAL A 521 -30.97 -14.68 -13.05
N LEU A 522 -31.42 -14.31 -14.26
CA LEU A 522 -31.65 -15.28 -15.34
C LEU A 522 -30.33 -15.94 -15.77
N GLU A 523 -29.26 -15.16 -15.96
CA GLU A 523 -27.92 -15.66 -16.30
C GLU A 523 -27.39 -16.66 -15.26
N TYR A 524 -27.52 -16.35 -13.96
CA TYR A 524 -27.13 -17.24 -12.88
C TYR A 524 -27.89 -18.57 -12.96
N ILE A 525 -29.21 -18.54 -13.19
CA ILE A 525 -30.02 -19.75 -13.39
C ILE A 525 -29.56 -20.52 -14.64
N GLU A 526 -29.20 -19.82 -15.72
CA GLU A 526 -28.71 -20.48 -16.93
C GLU A 526 -27.38 -21.20 -16.73
N LYS A 527 -26.45 -20.58 -16.00
CA LYS A 527 -25.18 -21.18 -15.57
C LYS A 527 -25.40 -22.36 -14.64
N TYR A 528 -26.15 -22.16 -13.56
CA TYR A 528 -26.42 -23.18 -12.54
C TYR A 528 -27.10 -24.44 -13.09
N PHE A 529 -28.03 -24.29 -14.03
CA PHE A 529 -28.74 -25.41 -14.67
C PHE A 529 -28.20 -25.81 -16.05
N ASN A 530 -26.98 -25.39 -16.42
CA ASN A 530 -26.40 -25.64 -17.75
C ASN A 530 -26.46 -27.13 -18.17
N ALA A 531 -26.13 -28.03 -17.24
CA ALA A 531 -26.17 -29.49 -17.45
C ALA A 531 -27.59 -30.08 -17.64
N ASN A 532 -28.66 -29.38 -17.25
CA ASN A 532 -30.03 -29.91 -17.31
C ASN A 532 -31.03 -28.86 -17.86
N LYS A 533 -31.08 -28.75 -19.20
CA LYS A 533 -31.96 -27.82 -19.93
C LYS A 533 -33.46 -27.98 -19.61
N SER A 534 -33.92 -29.19 -19.27
CA SER A 534 -35.32 -29.44 -18.90
C SER A 534 -35.67 -28.82 -17.55
N MET A 535 -34.79 -28.99 -16.56
CA MET A 535 -34.90 -28.34 -15.26
C MET A 535 -34.75 -26.82 -15.38
N LYS A 536 -33.77 -26.35 -16.16
CA LYS A 536 -33.53 -24.92 -16.44
C LYS A 536 -34.84 -24.23 -16.88
N ASN A 537 -35.49 -24.76 -17.90
CA ASN A 537 -36.69 -24.13 -18.46
C ASN A 537 -37.83 -24.05 -17.43
N LYS A 538 -38.09 -25.13 -16.68
CA LYS A 538 -39.11 -25.14 -15.60
C LYS A 538 -38.81 -24.12 -14.51
N VAL A 539 -37.55 -24.00 -14.10
CA VAL A 539 -37.12 -23.03 -13.08
C VAL A 539 -37.32 -21.59 -13.58
N LEU A 540 -36.90 -21.32 -14.81
CA LEU A 540 -37.09 -20.01 -15.46
C LEU A 540 -38.58 -19.65 -15.59
N ASP A 541 -39.45 -20.60 -15.96
CA ASP A 541 -40.89 -20.38 -16.06
C ASP A 541 -41.51 -20.05 -14.69
N HIS A 542 -41.10 -20.77 -13.63
CA HIS A 542 -41.55 -20.48 -12.25
C HIS A 542 -41.08 -19.11 -11.74
N ILE A 543 -39.86 -18.69 -12.07
CA ILE A 543 -39.30 -17.41 -11.60
C ILE A 543 -39.88 -16.23 -12.39
N LYS A 544 -40.09 -16.38 -13.71
CA LYS A 544 -40.78 -15.38 -14.54
C LYS A 544 -42.25 -15.17 -14.18
N THR A 545 -42.90 -16.16 -13.58
CA THR A 545 -44.32 -16.10 -13.16
C THR A 545 -44.52 -15.79 -11.68
N ASN A 546 -43.46 -15.63 -10.89
CA ASN A 546 -43.54 -15.40 -9.45
C ASN A 546 -42.56 -14.33 -8.99
N GLU A 547 -43.06 -13.12 -8.78
CA GLU A 547 -42.29 -11.95 -8.33
C GLU A 547 -41.55 -12.21 -7.01
N ILE A 548 -42.07 -13.06 -6.11
CA ILE A 548 -41.40 -13.38 -4.84
C ILE A 548 -40.13 -14.18 -5.10
N LEU A 549 -40.18 -15.17 -5.99
CA LEU A 549 -39.00 -15.98 -6.36
C LEU A 549 -37.97 -15.15 -7.13
N LEU A 550 -38.42 -14.27 -8.03
CA LEU A 550 -37.54 -13.29 -8.67
C LEU A 550 -36.88 -12.36 -7.62
N SER A 551 -37.63 -11.94 -6.59
CA SER A 551 -37.11 -11.09 -5.51
C SER A 551 -36.03 -11.76 -4.67
N PHE A 552 -36.07 -13.10 -4.54
CA PHE A 552 -35.01 -13.88 -3.90
C PHE A 552 -33.77 -13.94 -4.79
N GLY A 553 -33.95 -14.13 -6.10
CA GLY A 553 -32.86 -14.17 -7.08
C GLY A 553 -31.94 -12.95 -7.05
N HIS A 554 -32.46 -11.77 -6.74
CA HIS A 554 -31.69 -10.52 -6.64
C HIS A 554 -30.55 -10.53 -5.60
N ILE A 555 -30.50 -11.51 -4.69
CA ILE A 555 -29.37 -11.76 -3.79
C ILE A 555 -28.73 -13.10 -4.17
N PRO A 556 -27.44 -13.15 -4.56
CA PRO A 556 -26.77 -14.36 -5.05
C PRO A 556 -26.96 -15.60 -4.17
N VAL A 557 -26.77 -15.50 -2.84
CA VAL A 557 -26.98 -16.65 -1.94
C VAL A 557 -28.45 -17.11 -1.92
N MET A 558 -29.42 -16.20 -1.91
CA MET A 558 -30.83 -16.58 -1.96
C MET A 558 -31.21 -17.18 -3.32
N CYS A 559 -30.55 -16.75 -4.41
CA CYS A 559 -30.68 -17.37 -5.73
C CYS A 559 -30.15 -18.82 -5.70
N PHE A 560 -28.96 -19.06 -5.13
CA PHE A 560 -28.40 -20.40 -4.93
C PHE A 560 -29.34 -21.31 -4.12
N LEU A 561 -29.75 -20.86 -2.93
CA LEU A 561 -30.64 -21.62 -2.03
C LEU A 561 -32.00 -21.93 -2.70
N MET A 562 -32.54 -20.98 -3.47
CA MET A 562 -33.76 -21.18 -4.26
C MET A 562 -33.56 -22.23 -5.36
N CYS A 563 -32.50 -22.14 -6.15
CA CYS A 563 -32.19 -23.11 -7.21
C CYS A 563 -32.03 -24.52 -6.62
N TYR A 564 -31.31 -24.65 -5.50
CA TYR A 564 -31.14 -25.90 -4.77
C TYR A 564 -32.47 -26.48 -4.25
N CYS A 565 -33.31 -25.63 -3.64
CA CYS A 565 -34.67 -26.00 -3.19
C CYS A 565 -35.53 -26.52 -4.36
N ILE A 566 -35.50 -25.86 -5.52
CA ILE A 566 -36.28 -26.27 -6.69
C ILE A 566 -35.74 -27.56 -7.30
N ILE A 567 -34.42 -27.80 -7.33
CA ILE A 567 -33.85 -29.10 -7.74
C ILE A 567 -34.49 -30.21 -6.93
N TRP A 568 -34.38 -30.14 -5.60
CA TRP A 568 -34.86 -31.20 -4.72
C TRP A 568 -36.36 -31.47 -4.89
N ARG A 569 -37.20 -30.42 -4.94
CA ARG A 569 -38.65 -30.57 -5.11
C ARG A 569 -39.07 -31.15 -6.46
N MET A 570 -38.25 -30.97 -7.50
CA MET A 570 -38.51 -31.51 -8.84
C MET A 570 -37.98 -32.94 -9.01
N THR A 571 -37.00 -33.35 -8.20
CA THR A 571 -36.52 -34.74 -8.17
C THR A 571 -37.34 -35.64 -7.23
N GLU A 572 -37.94 -35.08 -6.18
CA GLU A 572 -38.61 -35.87 -5.14
C GLU A 572 -40.06 -36.24 -5.49
N SER A 573 -40.27 -37.50 -5.89
CA SER A 573 -41.53 -38.00 -6.45
C SER A 573 -42.71 -38.06 -5.47
N LYS A 574 -42.45 -37.98 -4.16
CA LYS A 574 -43.44 -38.26 -3.09
C LYS A 574 -44.02 -37.01 -2.40
N THR A 575 -43.59 -35.80 -2.73
CA THR A 575 -44.07 -34.59 -2.02
C THR A 575 -45.49 -34.18 -2.42
N THR A 576 -46.40 -34.16 -1.44
CA THR A 576 -47.79 -33.69 -1.60
C THR A 576 -47.89 -32.17 -1.74
N GLU A 577 -46.95 -31.42 -1.15
CA GLU A 577 -46.90 -29.96 -1.26
C GLU A 577 -45.96 -29.48 -2.38
N LYS A 578 -46.54 -29.30 -3.59
CA LYS A 578 -45.88 -28.67 -4.75
C LYS A 578 -45.69 -27.14 -4.62
N ARG A 579 -46.00 -26.53 -3.47
CA ARG A 579 -46.01 -25.07 -3.28
C ARG A 579 -44.62 -24.51 -2.94
N LEU A 580 -44.01 -23.81 -3.89
CA LEU A 580 -42.75 -23.08 -3.72
C LEU A 580 -42.81 -22.07 -2.54
N PRO A 581 -41.69 -21.81 -1.83
CA PRO A 581 -41.68 -20.91 -0.68
C PRO A 581 -42.07 -19.48 -1.08
N VAL A 582 -42.86 -18.81 -0.22
CA VAL A 582 -43.42 -17.46 -0.44
C VAL A 582 -42.92 -16.40 0.56
N THR A 583 -41.95 -16.79 1.39
CA THR A 583 -41.27 -15.99 2.44
C THR A 583 -39.82 -16.43 2.52
N ARG A 584 -38.93 -15.55 2.98
CA ARG A 584 -37.51 -15.90 3.20
C ARG A 584 -37.40 -17.02 4.22
N THR A 585 -38.16 -16.93 5.30
CA THR A 585 -38.13 -17.90 6.41
C THR A 585 -38.47 -19.31 5.95
N GLU A 586 -39.47 -19.49 5.09
CA GLU A 586 -39.83 -20.81 4.58
C GLU A 586 -38.78 -21.38 3.61
N LEU A 587 -38.13 -20.54 2.79
CA LEU A 587 -37.01 -20.97 1.94
C LEU A 587 -35.84 -21.51 2.78
N TYR A 588 -35.39 -20.73 3.77
CA TYR A 588 -34.27 -21.12 4.63
C TYR A 588 -34.59 -22.38 5.45
N ARG A 589 -35.77 -22.44 6.06
CA ARG A 589 -36.24 -23.64 6.79
C ARG A 589 -36.18 -24.89 5.91
N GLN A 590 -36.70 -24.80 4.68
CA GLN A 590 -36.66 -25.94 3.76
C GLN A 590 -35.22 -26.31 3.43
N VAL A 591 -34.39 -25.36 2.98
CA VAL A 591 -33.04 -25.65 2.50
C VAL A 591 -32.12 -26.21 3.60
N ILE A 592 -32.21 -25.71 4.83
CA ILE A 592 -31.43 -26.24 5.97
C ILE A 592 -31.83 -27.69 6.29
N ILE A 593 -33.14 -27.99 6.28
CA ILE A 593 -33.64 -29.37 6.42
C ILE A 593 -33.13 -30.26 5.27
N LEU A 594 -33.00 -29.72 4.04
CA LEU A 594 -32.46 -30.47 2.90
C LEU A 594 -30.96 -30.74 3.00
N PHE A 595 -30.16 -29.78 3.49
CA PHE A 595 -28.73 -30.01 3.74
C PHE A 595 -28.52 -31.10 4.79
N ILE A 596 -29.25 -31.05 5.90
CA ILE A 596 -29.24 -32.10 6.95
C ILE A 596 -29.62 -33.48 6.36
N LYS A 597 -30.73 -33.55 5.61
CA LYS A 597 -31.23 -34.83 5.07
C LYS A 597 -30.37 -35.44 3.96
N LYS A 598 -29.71 -34.63 3.12
CA LYS A 598 -28.94 -35.12 1.95
C LYS A 598 -27.75 -36.00 2.35
N HIS A 599 -27.16 -35.75 3.53
CA HIS A 599 -25.84 -36.28 3.89
C HIS A 599 -25.82 -37.25 5.05
N SER A 600 -26.98 -37.56 5.63
CA SER A 600 -27.08 -38.63 6.61
C SER A 600 -26.91 -40.01 5.94
N SER A 601 -26.20 -40.93 6.60
CA SER A 601 -25.71 -42.14 5.94
C SER A 601 -26.83 -43.05 5.40
N SER A 602 -26.67 -43.48 4.14
CA SER A 602 -27.58 -44.29 3.33
C SER A 602 -28.93 -43.65 2.94
N LYS A 603 -29.10 -43.44 1.62
CA LYS A 603 -30.35 -43.17 0.86
C LYS A 603 -31.45 -42.36 1.59
N TYR A 604 -31.54 -41.06 1.25
CA TYR A 604 -32.68 -40.09 1.26
C TYR A 604 -34.06 -40.37 1.92
N GLU A 605 -34.49 -41.61 2.18
CA GLU A 605 -35.85 -41.98 2.54
C GLU A 605 -36.07 -42.27 4.04
N GLU A 606 -35.03 -42.51 4.86
CA GLU A 606 -35.22 -43.05 6.24
C GLU A 606 -34.53 -42.27 7.39
N MET A 607 -34.13 -41.01 7.21
CA MET A 607 -33.82 -40.17 8.38
C MET A 607 -35.13 -39.77 9.09
N GLU A 608 -35.37 -40.36 10.26
CA GLU A 608 -36.51 -40.02 11.11
C GLU A 608 -36.57 -38.51 11.38
N GLU A 609 -37.78 -37.93 11.34
CA GLU A 609 -37.98 -36.48 11.50
C GLU A 609 -37.48 -35.97 12.86
N THR A 610 -37.48 -36.84 13.88
CA THR A 610 -36.86 -36.64 15.20
C THR A 610 -35.38 -36.30 15.10
N LYS A 611 -34.57 -37.12 14.41
CA LYS A 611 -33.12 -36.91 14.26
C LYS A 611 -32.79 -35.61 13.52
N VAL A 612 -33.61 -35.23 12.55
CA VAL A 612 -33.49 -33.94 11.84
C VAL A 612 -33.72 -32.77 12.80
N GLN A 613 -34.72 -32.85 13.68
CA GLN A 613 -34.97 -31.81 14.69
C GLN A 613 -33.86 -31.76 15.76
N GLU A 614 -33.37 -32.92 16.22
CA GLU A 614 -32.27 -33.00 17.18
C GLU A 614 -30.99 -32.34 16.64
N LEU A 615 -30.58 -32.66 15.40
CA LEU A 615 -29.41 -32.05 14.77
C LEU A 615 -29.63 -30.55 14.51
N LEU A 616 -30.83 -30.15 14.07
CA LEU A 616 -31.18 -28.74 13.89
C LEU A 616 -31.10 -27.96 15.22
N HIS A 617 -31.50 -28.57 16.34
CA HIS A 617 -31.40 -27.97 17.67
C HIS A 617 -29.93 -27.79 18.10
N LYS A 618 -29.08 -28.82 17.95
CA LYS A 618 -27.63 -28.73 18.25
C LYS A 618 -26.95 -27.60 17.46
N LEU A 619 -27.22 -27.54 16.15
CA LEU A 619 -26.71 -26.47 15.27
C LEU A 619 -27.21 -25.08 15.68
N ALA A 620 -28.44 -25.00 16.18
CA ALA A 620 -29.03 -23.76 16.67
C ALA A 620 -28.43 -23.31 18.01
N GLU A 621 -28.09 -24.24 18.91
CA GLU A 621 -27.34 -23.93 20.15
C GLU A 621 -25.93 -23.41 19.82
N LEU A 622 -25.21 -24.07 18.91
CA LEU A 622 -23.92 -23.62 18.40
C LEU A 622 -24.01 -22.21 17.78
N ALA A 623 -24.98 -21.97 16.88
CA ALA A 623 -25.17 -20.69 16.23
C ALA A 623 -25.43 -19.53 17.21
N VAL A 624 -26.25 -19.76 18.25
CA VAL A 624 -26.49 -18.77 19.31
C VAL A 624 -25.25 -18.55 20.16
N ASN A 625 -24.48 -19.58 20.49
CA ASN A 625 -23.23 -19.40 21.25
C ASN A 625 -22.22 -18.55 20.46
N LEU A 626 -22.04 -18.85 19.17
CA LEU A 626 -21.17 -18.07 18.28
C LEU A 626 -21.62 -16.60 18.17
N MET A 627 -22.93 -16.35 18.04
CA MET A 627 -23.48 -14.98 18.06
C MET A 627 -23.21 -14.26 19.39
N MET A 628 -23.24 -14.96 20.53
CA MET A 628 -23.02 -14.37 21.85
C MET A 628 -21.52 -14.12 22.15
N GLU A 629 -20.62 -14.87 21.51
CA GLU A 629 -19.16 -14.68 21.59
C GLU A 629 -18.60 -13.70 20.54
N ASP A 630 -19.45 -13.20 19.64
CA ASP A 630 -19.10 -12.41 18.44
C ASP A 630 -18.12 -13.16 17.52
N LYS A 631 -18.47 -14.42 17.21
CA LYS A 631 -17.74 -15.34 16.33
C LYS A 631 -18.56 -15.73 15.11
N TYR A 632 -17.87 -15.89 13.99
CA TYR A 632 -18.38 -16.44 12.73
C TYR A 632 -17.73 -17.79 12.36
N PHE A 633 -16.57 -18.08 12.96
CA PHE A 633 -15.75 -19.28 12.73
C PHE A 633 -15.69 -20.15 14.00
N PHE A 634 -15.62 -21.45 13.81
CA PHE A 634 -15.58 -22.48 14.85
C PHE A 634 -14.77 -23.69 14.38
N ASP A 635 -14.23 -24.49 15.31
CA ASP A 635 -13.47 -25.69 15.00
C ASP A 635 -14.24 -26.99 15.33
N GLU A 636 -13.60 -28.14 15.17
CA GLU A 636 -14.22 -29.44 15.52
C GLU A 636 -14.45 -29.55 17.05
N ASN A 637 -13.58 -28.97 17.87
CA ASN A 637 -13.74 -28.95 19.32
C ASN A 637 -14.99 -28.14 19.74
N ASP A 638 -15.28 -27.04 19.04
CA ASP A 638 -16.51 -26.27 19.21
C ASP A 638 -17.73 -27.09 18.78
N MET A 639 -17.68 -27.88 17.70
CA MET A 639 -18.78 -28.79 17.34
C MET A 639 -19.03 -29.87 18.41
N GLU A 640 -17.97 -30.50 18.92
CA GLU A 640 -18.05 -31.53 19.97
C GLU A 640 -18.70 -30.99 21.27
N LYS A 641 -18.41 -29.74 21.65
CA LYS A 641 -19.02 -29.08 22.83
C LYS A 641 -20.56 -29.00 22.76
N PHE A 642 -21.14 -28.98 21.56
CA PHE A 642 -22.59 -28.98 21.34
C PHE A 642 -23.17 -30.38 21.06
N ASN A 643 -22.45 -31.44 21.47
CA ASN A 643 -22.87 -32.84 21.37
C ASN A 643 -23.10 -33.31 19.92
N LEU A 644 -22.39 -32.72 18.95
CA LEU A 644 -22.28 -33.27 17.60
C LEU A 644 -21.31 -34.45 17.64
N ASN A 645 -21.73 -35.61 17.13
CA ASN A 645 -20.88 -36.80 17.04
C ASN A 645 -20.12 -36.87 15.72
N ASP A 646 -19.08 -37.72 15.64
CA ASP A 646 -18.20 -37.88 14.48
C ASP A 646 -18.96 -38.10 13.16
N GLU A 647 -20.08 -38.84 13.17
CA GLU A 647 -20.91 -39.08 11.98
C GLU A 647 -21.65 -37.79 11.59
N GLU A 648 -22.27 -37.09 12.55
CA GLU A 648 -22.93 -35.79 12.32
C GLU A 648 -21.93 -34.76 11.78
N ILE A 649 -20.73 -34.66 12.36
CA ILE A 649 -19.66 -33.75 11.93
C ILE A 649 -19.19 -34.10 10.51
N THR A 650 -18.95 -35.38 10.22
CA THR A 650 -18.55 -35.84 8.87
C THR A 650 -19.63 -35.53 7.82
N ASN A 651 -20.89 -35.79 8.16
CA ASN A 651 -22.03 -35.51 7.28
C ASN A 651 -22.21 -34.00 7.08
N LEU A 652 -21.97 -33.17 8.11
CA LEU A 652 -22.01 -31.71 8.01
C LEU A 652 -20.89 -31.16 7.11
N LYS A 653 -19.66 -31.67 7.20
CA LYS A 653 -18.54 -31.28 6.31
C LYS A 653 -18.85 -31.54 4.83
N ALA A 654 -19.52 -32.66 4.53
CA ALA A 654 -20.02 -32.94 3.18
C ALA A 654 -21.24 -32.05 2.80
N SER A 655 -21.94 -31.47 3.79
CA SER A 655 -23.31 -31.02 3.59
C SER A 655 -23.53 -29.83 2.65
N GLY A 656 -22.59 -28.89 2.63
CA GLY A 656 -22.80 -27.54 2.08
C GLY A 656 -23.70 -26.64 2.96
N LEU A 657 -23.89 -27.01 4.24
CA LEU A 657 -24.43 -26.13 5.29
C LEU A 657 -23.32 -25.36 6.01
N ILE A 658 -22.14 -25.97 6.11
CA ILE A 658 -20.91 -25.38 6.62
C ILE A 658 -19.87 -25.38 5.51
N ASP A 659 -19.12 -24.29 5.41
CA ASP A 659 -17.96 -24.16 4.52
C ASP A 659 -16.69 -24.43 5.33
N CYS A 660 -15.84 -25.30 4.78
CA CYS A 660 -14.54 -25.62 5.35
C CYS A 660 -13.50 -24.58 4.86
N CYS A 661 -12.96 -23.81 5.79
CA CYS A 661 -11.99 -22.75 5.53
C CYS A 661 -10.62 -23.11 6.13
N PRO A 662 -9.50 -22.81 5.43
CA PRO A 662 -8.18 -22.87 6.06
C PRO A 662 -8.09 -21.76 7.12
N GLY A 663 -7.96 -22.18 8.37
CA GLY A 663 -7.75 -21.31 9.53
C GLY A 663 -6.36 -20.68 9.58
N VAL A 664 -6.00 -20.20 10.77
CA VAL A 664 -4.77 -19.40 10.96
C VAL A 664 -3.49 -20.22 10.78
N LYS A 665 -2.75 -19.96 9.68
CA LYS A 665 -1.39 -20.47 9.34
C LYS A 665 -1.09 -21.89 9.92
N ILE A 666 -0.28 -22.09 10.96
CA ILE A 666 0.47 -21.12 11.77
C ILE A 666 1.86 -20.84 11.16
N SER A 667 2.54 -21.87 10.68
CA SER A 667 3.81 -21.76 9.92
C SER A 667 3.60 -22.06 8.42
N PRO A 668 4.53 -21.69 7.52
CA PRO A 668 4.34 -21.88 6.08
C PRO A 668 4.21 -23.35 5.63
N SER A 669 4.77 -24.30 6.40
CA SER A 669 4.82 -25.74 6.10
C SER A 669 3.77 -26.59 6.83
N GLU A 670 3.03 -26.00 7.77
CA GLU A 670 1.92 -26.70 8.42
C GLU A 670 0.65 -26.58 7.58
N LYS A 671 -0.18 -27.62 7.61
CA LYS A 671 -1.56 -27.47 7.17
C LYS A 671 -2.27 -26.60 8.22
N PRO A 672 -3.00 -25.54 7.81
CA PRO A 672 -3.81 -24.78 8.75
C PRO A 672 -4.85 -25.68 9.41
N PRO A 673 -5.24 -25.37 10.66
CA PRO A 673 -6.38 -26.03 11.28
C PRO A 673 -7.61 -25.82 10.39
N LEU A 674 -8.49 -26.82 10.37
CA LEU A 674 -9.78 -26.70 9.69
C LEU A 674 -10.69 -25.84 10.57
N GLU A 675 -11.01 -24.65 10.08
CA GLU A 675 -12.04 -23.79 10.65
C GLU A 675 -13.29 -23.91 9.78
N PHE A 676 -14.44 -23.83 10.41
CA PHE A 676 -15.74 -23.94 9.77
C PHE A 676 -16.51 -22.64 9.98
N ALA A 677 -17.23 -22.22 8.96
CA ALA A 677 -18.28 -21.23 9.06
C ALA A 677 -19.57 -21.82 8.51
N PHE A 678 -20.73 -21.25 8.85
CA PHE A 678 -21.93 -21.52 8.07
C PHE A 678 -21.74 -20.94 6.66
N THR A 679 -22.14 -21.69 5.62
CA THR A 679 -21.95 -21.33 4.19
C THR A 679 -22.46 -19.93 3.82
N ASP A 680 -23.39 -19.38 4.61
CA ASP A 680 -23.64 -17.95 4.67
C ASP A 680 -24.09 -17.57 6.09
N VAL A 681 -23.71 -16.37 6.56
CA VAL A 681 -24.10 -15.83 7.88
C VAL A 681 -25.61 -15.85 8.11
N THR A 682 -26.42 -15.73 7.04
CA THR A 682 -27.89 -15.79 7.13
C THR A 682 -28.43 -17.17 7.53
N ILE A 683 -27.63 -18.24 7.39
CA ILE A 683 -27.93 -19.57 7.95
C ILE A 683 -27.76 -19.54 9.48
N GLN A 684 -26.68 -18.95 9.98
CA GLN A 684 -26.46 -18.74 11.42
C GLN A 684 -27.58 -17.87 12.02
N GLU A 685 -27.99 -16.79 11.34
CA GLU A 685 -29.08 -15.92 11.76
C GLU A 685 -30.44 -16.65 11.81
N PHE A 686 -30.71 -17.56 10.85
CA PHE A 686 -31.89 -18.42 10.88
C PHE A 686 -31.85 -19.39 12.06
N LEU A 687 -30.71 -20.04 12.29
CA LEU A 687 -30.51 -20.98 13.40
C LEU A 687 -30.67 -20.28 14.76
N CYS A 688 -30.15 -19.07 14.92
CA CYS A 688 -30.41 -18.22 16.07
C CYS A 688 -31.91 -17.94 16.27
N ALA A 689 -32.62 -17.54 15.20
CA ALA A 689 -34.05 -17.29 15.27
C ALA A 689 -34.85 -18.53 15.67
N PHE A 690 -34.49 -19.70 15.15
CA PHE A 690 -35.09 -20.99 15.49
C PHE A 690 -35.01 -21.27 16.99
N LEU A 691 -33.80 -21.19 17.58
CA LEU A 691 -33.62 -21.44 19.01
C LEU A 691 -34.35 -20.43 19.89
N PHE A 692 -34.38 -19.15 19.51
CA PHE A 692 -35.09 -18.13 20.28
C PHE A 692 -36.61 -18.36 20.27
N VAL A 693 -37.19 -18.75 19.12
CA VAL A 693 -38.62 -19.07 19.01
C VAL A 693 -38.98 -20.31 19.83
N GLU A 694 -38.15 -21.37 19.75
CA GLU A 694 -38.32 -22.61 20.51
C GLU A 694 -38.23 -22.37 22.02
N LYS A 695 -37.19 -21.64 22.48
CA LYS A 695 -37.01 -21.23 23.89
C LYS A 695 -37.98 -20.13 24.33
N LYS A 696 -38.86 -19.65 23.44
CA LYS A 696 -39.90 -18.62 23.67
C LYS A 696 -39.35 -17.27 24.15
N GLN A 697 -38.14 -16.94 23.69
CA GLN A 697 -37.40 -15.74 24.05
C GLN A 697 -37.38 -14.75 22.88
N ILE A 698 -37.20 -13.46 23.20
CA ILE A 698 -36.93 -12.41 22.22
C ILE A 698 -35.61 -11.77 22.65
N PRO A 699 -34.55 -11.81 21.83
CA PRO A 699 -33.23 -11.33 22.21
C PRO A 699 -33.15 -9.79 22.28
N GLU A 700 -32.02 -9.29 22.74
CA GLU A 700 -31.74 -7.85 22.79
C GLU A 700 -31.46 -7.31 21.38
N LYS A 701 -32.28 -6.37 20.87
CA LYS A 701 -32.12 -5.77 19.54
C LYS A 701 -30.72 -5.22 19.23
N LYS A 702 -29.94 -4.83 20.25
CA LYS A 702 -28.56 -4.34 20.12
C LYS A 702 -27.53 -5.43 19.83
N LYS A 703 -27.79 -6.69 20.21
CA LYS A 703 -26.85 -7.83 20.08
C LYS A 703 -27.31 -8.85 19.03
N THR A 704 -28.29 -8.50 18.21
CA THR A 704 -28.93 -9.45 17.30
C THR A 704 -29.33 -8.75 16.02
N SER A 705 -28.98 -9.37 14.90
CA SER A 705 -29.16 -8.80 13.58
C SER A 705 -30.63 -8.60 13.22
N ASP A 706 -30.86 -7.70 12.27
CA ASP A 706 -32.20 -7.42 11.75
C ASP A 706 -32.78 -8.65 11.02
N VAL A 707 -31.93 -9.53 10.50
CA VAL A 707 -32.34 -10.74 9.76
C VAL A 707 -32.87 -11.81 10.70
N THR A 708 -32.26 -12.02 11.87
CA THR A 708 -32.80 -12.89 12.92
C THR A 708 -34.22 -12.47 13.32
N PHE A 709 -34.48 -11.17 13.50
CA PHE A 709 -35.84 -10.66 13.77
C PHE A 709 -36.83 -10.90 12.62
N MET A 710 -36.38 -10.81 11.36
CA MET A 710 -37.22 -11.18 10.20
C MET A 710 -37.58 -12.67 10.20
N PHE A 711 -36.61 -13.55 10.51
CA PHE A 711 -36.85 -15.00 10.60
C PHE A 711 -37.81 -15.37 11.75
N MET A 712 -37.65 -14.76 12.93
CA MET A 712 -38.57 -14.97 14.06
C MET A 712 -40.02 -14.62 13.68
N ALA A 713 -40.23 -13.51 12.95
CA ALA A 713 -41.55 -13.11 12.48
C ALA A 713 -42.17 -14.15 11.52
N GLY A 714 -41.39 -14.69 10.57
CA GLY A 714 -41.86 -15.74 9.67
C GLY A 714 -42.20 -17.06 10.40
N MET A 715 -41.48 -17.37 11.49
CA MET A 715 -41.80 -18.54 12.34
C MET A 715 -43.09 -18.31 13.14
N PHE A 716 -43.27 -17.14 13.75
CA PHE A 716 -44.51 -16.78 14.47
C PHE A 716 -45.75 -16.79 13.56
N SER A 717 -45.60 -16.51 12.25
CA SER A 717 -46.68 -16.66 11.26
C SER A 717 -47.22 -18.09 11.21
N ARG A 718 -46.30 -19.05 11.12
CA ARG A 718 -46.59 -20.49 10.97
C ARG A 718 -47.29 -21.07 12.20
N GLU A 719 -46.97 -20.55 13.39
CA GLU A 719 -47.59 -20.92 14.67
C GLU A 719 -48.80 -20.03 15.06
N LYS A 720 -49.08 -18.96 14.30
CA LYS A 720 -50.11 -17.94 14.56
C LYS A 720 -49.96 -17.21 15.91
N GLU A 721 -48.73 -16.92 16.32
CA GLU A 721 -48.43 -16.32 17.62
C GLU A 721 -48.50 -14.78 17.63
N GLU A 722 -49.69 -14.20 17.41
CA GLU A 722 -49.90 -12.73 17.41
C GLU A 722 -49.21 -12.03 18.60
N LYS A 723 -49.40 -12.53 19.83
CA LYS A 723 -48.85 -11.92 21.05
C LYS A 723 -47.32 -11.89 21.10
N ARG A 724 -46.62 -12.87 20.50
CA ARG A 724 -45.16 -12.85 20.43
C ARG A 724 -44.68 -11.90 19.32
N MET A 725 -45.44 -11.81 18.24
CA MET A 725 -45.20 -10.83 17.18
C MET A 725 -45.37 -9.39 17.67
N GLU A 726 -46.38 -9.09 18.49
CA GLU A 726 -46.53 -7.77 19.16
C GLU A 726 -45.29 -7.44 20.00
N LYS A 727 -44.88 -8.37 20.88
CA LYS A 727 -43.69 -8.21 21.73
C LYS A 727 -42.38 -8.08 20.94
N LEU A 728 -42.28 -8.70 19.75
CA LEU A 728 -41.15 -8.55 18.84
C LEU A 728 -41.06 -7.11 18.30
N ILE A 729 -42.20 -6.54 17.90
CA ILE A 729 -42.28 -5.16 17.38
C ILE A 729 -42.03 -4.14 18.50
N GLU A 730 -42.53 -4.39 19.71
CA GLU A 730 -42.20 -3.60 20.90
C GLU A 730 -40.70 -3.60 21.23
N ASN A 731 -40.00 -4.74 21.03
CA ASN A 731 -38.55 -4.85 21.23
C ASN A 731 -37.77 -4.06 20.17
N ILE A 732 -38.23 -4.05 18.91
CA ILE A 732 -37.62 -3.30 17.80
C ILE A 732 -37.65 -1.77 18.05
N LYS A 733 -38.68 -1.23 18.71
CA LYS A 733 -38.84 0.21 19.02
C LYS A 733 -38.66 1.13 17.79
N PRO A 734 -39.64 1.18 16.86
CA PRO A 734 -39.55 1.95 15.61
C PRO A 734 -39.58 3.49 15.76
N GLY A 735 -39.63 4.04 16.97
CA GLY A 735 -39.63 5.50 17.23
C GLY A 735 -38.48 6.01 18.10
N ASN A 736 -37.34 5.29 18.15
CA ASN A 736 -36.13 5.68 18.89
C ASN A 736 -35.11 6.43 18.00
N GLU A 737 -33.92 6.79 18.49
CA GLU A 737 -32.86 7.47 17.68
C GLU A 737 -32.53 6.77 16.35
N TYR A 738 -32.63 5.44 16.27
CA TYR A 738 -32.45 4.64 15.04
C TYR A 738 -33.73 4.50 14.18
N ASP A 739 -34.68 5.42 14.37
CA ASP A 739 -36.02 5.59 13.77
C ASP A 739 -36.19 4.89 12.40
N LYS A 740 -35.36 5.23 11.41
CA LYS A 740 -35.46 4.70 10.03
C LYS A 740 -35.15 3.20 9.92
N ARG A 741 -34.08 2.73 10.57
CA ARG A 741 -33.64 1.32 10.50
C ARG A 741 -34.70 0.42 11.15
N ASN A 742 -35.16 0.81 12.32
CA ASN A 742 -36.18 0.08 13.07
C ASN A 742 -37.53 0.07 12.33
N LYS A 743 -37.91 1.16 11.63
CA LYS A 743 -39.10 1.18 10.75
C LYS A 743 -39.00 0.18 9.59
N LEU A 744 -37.87 0.16 8.88
CA LEU A 744 -37.66 -0.78 7.77
C LEU A 744 -37.68 -2.23 8.26
N LEU A 745 -37.08 -2.51 9.43
CA LEU A 745 -37.16 -3.82 10.06
C LEU A 745 -38.59 -4.20 10.42
N THR A 746 -39.35 -3.34 11.12
CA THR A 746 -40.75 -3.63 11.48
C THR A 746 -41.60 -3.95 10.25
N LEU A 747 -41.48 -3.16 9.16
CA LEU A 747 -42.16 -3.44 7.89
C LEU A 747 -41.76 -4.80 7.29
N SER A 748 -40.47 -5.15 7.38
CA SER A 748 -39.95 -6.43 6.88
C SER A 748 -40.43 -7.62 7.72
N CYS A 749 -40.50 -7.47 9.04
CA CYS A 749 -41.09 -8.46 9.95
C CYS A 749 -42.58 -8.65 9.67
N LEU A 750 -43.36 -7.59 9.46
CA LEU A 750 -44.77 -7.70 9.07
C LEU A 750 -44.95 -8.43 7.73
N TYR A 751 -44.08 -8.16 6.75
CA TYR A 751 -44.09 -8.86 5.46
C TYR A 751 -43.78 -10.37 5.59
N GLU A 752 -42.86 -10.76 6.45
CA GLU A 752 -42.60 -12.19 6.76
C GLU A 752 -43.73 -12.82 7.61
N TYR A 753 -44.43 -12.03 8.45
CA TYR A 753 -45.55 -12.52 9.26
C TYR A 753 -46.80 -12.88 8.45
N LYS A 754 -46.97 -12.33 7.23
CA LYS A 754 -48.00 -12.72 6.24
C LYS A 754 -49.46 -12.71 6.72
N ASP A 755 -49.79 -11.89 7.73
CA ASP A 755 -51.17 -11.60 8.12
C ASP A 755 -51.49 -10.12 7.86
N ASP A 756 -52.34 -9.87 6.87
CA ASP A 756 -52.73 -8.51 6.45
C ASP A 756 -53.59 -7.80 7.52
N GLY A 757 -54.39 -8.54 8.29
CA GLY A 757 -55.26 -8.00 9.33
C GLY A 757 -54.46 -7.55 10.56
N PHE A 758 -53.51 -8.37 10.99
CA PHE A 758 -52.52 -8.03 12.01
C PHE A 758 -51.64 -6.85 11.55
N SER A 759 -51.10 -6.93 10.33
CA SER A 759 -50.23 -5.88 9.79
C SER A 759 -50.94 -4.54 9.68
N THR A 760 -52.19 -4.51 9.22
CA THR A 760 -53.02 -3.30 9.19
C THR A 760 -53.25 -2.75 10.60
N ARG A 761 -53.51 -3.61 11.59
CA ARG A 761 -53.71 -3.20 13.00
C ARG A 761 -52.44 -2.55 13.58
N VAL A 762 -51.28 -3.18 13.39
CA VAL A 762 -49.99 -2.66 13.84
C VAL A 762 -49.66 -1.33 13.14
N MET A 763 -49.80 -1.25 11.82
CA MET A 763 -49.50 -0.03 11.07
C MET A 763 -50.44 1.13 11.42
N ASN A 764 -51.70 0.85 11.78
CA ASN A 764 -52.61 1.87 12.32
C ASN A 764 -52.18 2.37 13.70
N ASN A 765 -51.78 1.48 14.61
CA ASN A 765 -51.27 1.86 15.94
C ASN A 765 -49.98 2.68 15.84
N LEU A 766 -49.08 2.30 14.93
CA LEU A 766 -47.83 3.00 14.67
C LEU A 766 -47.97 4.15 13.66
N LYS A 767 -49.19 4.53 13.24
CA LYS A 767 -49.41 5.52 12.17
C LYS A 767 -48.67 6.83 12.41
N HIS A 768 -48.67 7.32 13.65
CA HIS A 768 -47.96 8.54 14.09
C HIS A 768 -46.42 8.48 13.93
N ILE A 769 -45.85 7.28 13.81
CA ILE A 769 -44.41 7.03 13.60
C ILE A 769 -44.07 7.01 12.10
N TYR A 770 -44.92 6.40 11.27
CA TYR A 770 -44.66 6.24 9.83
C TYR A 770 -45.20 7.39 8.98
N CYS A 771 -46.31 7.98 9.39
CA CYS A 771 -46.95 9.12 8.75
C CYS A 771 -46.84 10.33 9.69
N ARG A 772 -46.18 11.40 9.23
CA ARG A 772 -46.39 12.72 9.85
C ARG A 772 -47.68 13.31 9.31
N ASP A 773 -48.36 14.13 10.11
CA ASP A 773 -49.47 14.95 9.64
C ASP A 773 -48.96 15.93 8.56
N GLY A 774 -49.51 15.83 7.35
CA GLY A 774 -49.07 16.55 6.15
C GLY A 774 -49.38 15.78 4.87
#